data_AF-A0A7G3B116-F1
#
_entry.id   AF-A0A7G3B116-F1
#
_cell.length_a   1.000
_cell.length_b   1.000
_cell.length_c   1.000
_cell.angle_alpha   90.00
_cell.angle_beta   90.00
_cell.angle_gamma   90.00
#
_symmetry.space_group_name_H-M   'P 1'
#
loop_
_entity.id
_entity.type
_entity.pdbx_description
1 polymer ?
#
loop_
_entity_poly.entity_id
_entity_poly.type
_entity_poly.pdbx_seq_one_letter_code
_entity_poly.pdbx_strand_id
1 'polypeptide(L)'
;RHRVAENNAIFDCKVLSRNHAVLWYSDGKFFIRDTGSSNGTFINNQRLSPMSHRSDPFEVSSGDIVQFGVDVTENSRKETHGCIVATLKLFLPDGRETKASQSTCVGEIPPEDLHRLNQYVQEMVQREQMLESKLVDLQKILELSKTNAESSWQAMIDEDRLLNRIDILENKLRNYQKTTTEDKLREEVLKLQEDKLLYQDSAKEALRKVYQERYEAIQKLAGIERALCSSEDECSVLKEQALKAQAELRDTLLRFNTLQQKYDELAEKYSQLESQASQITSSALIQPPESNAETEKNMNENDVEGDHKVNAKEVLMNLFAKSDLKNLEGSEDIIKSMFNDTDANDDLNNVQVTYSRIYDRLLELEKKINLSDNCNPNIVKHEHVRRDSECSVDSNSSTETTVSDGNQNVNEEELTPVHKRTISTIVDEMKEIYSDLMKSVATAREDVVARKESKEKCEEMESKLVSMQADLQTLSLELQTRPTYNQYHEKVKLSDDLQTEVMVLQSQITGLREVNMKSEGECEVLRQQLAVIRDTVKNDKLSQTDEIECPQDTNRGVQVKVVQVMTEVENDAELSQEIQLITDPDVQREEELIVYKEKFTQVSEEKIKLQQELEQVRKNYDYLKNKSMVTLLTYLMPIVAIISYFLFKLFS
;
A
#
# COMPACT_ATOMS: atom_id res chain seq x y z
N ARG A 1 -49.21 35.94 41.64
CA ARG A 1 -48.53 36.13 40.33
C ARG A 1 -49.09 35.08 39.39
N HIS A 2 -49.51 35.45 38.18
CA HIS A 2 -49.87 34.46 37.16
C HIS A 2 -48.61 33.69 36.73
N ARG A 3 -48.78 32.45 36.28
CA ARG A 3 -47.71 31.58 35.75
C ARG A 3 -47.88 31.44 34.24
N VAL A 4 -46.79 31.16 33.55
CA VAL A 4 -46.79 30.70 32.15
C VAL A 4 -47.72 29.48 32.04
N ALA A 5 -48.64 29.51 31.07
CA ALA A 5 -49.49 28.37 30.72
C ALA A 5 -49.96 28.51 29.27
N GLU A 6 -50.28 27.40 28.62
CA GLU A 6 -50.63 27.32 27.19
C GLU A 6 -51.83 28.20 26.78
N ASN A 7 -52.68 28.57 27.75
CA ASN A 7 -53.84 29.44 27.53
C ASN A 7 -53.57 30.93 27.79
N ASN A 8 -52.31 31.36 27.94
CA ASN A 8 -51.97 32.77 28.15
C ASN A 8 -50.68 33.20 27.42
N ALA A 9 -50.60 34.50 27.09
CA ALA A 9 -49.44 35.11 26.44
C ALA A 9 -48.42 35.64 27.46
N ILE A 10 -48.08 34.83 28.48
CA ILE A 10 -47.03 35.15 29.46
C ILE A 10 -45.77 34.37 29.08
N PHE A 11 -44.70 35.09 28.72
CA PHE A 11 -43.41 34.53 28.37
C PHE A 11 -42.40 34.78 29.49
N ASP A 12 -41.61 33.79 29.87
CA ASP A 12 -40.49 33.97 30.81
C ASP A 12 -39.25 34.48 30.05
N CYS A 13 -39.26 35.78 29.73
CA CYS A 13 -38.21 36.41 28.93
C CYS A 13 -37.77 37.76 29.52
N LYS A 14 -36.46 37.91 29.72
CA LYS A 14 -35.83 39.09 30.35
C LYS A 14 -36.03 40.39 29.55
N VAL A 15 -36.20 40.35 28.23
CA VAL A 15 -36.31 41.56 27.38
C VAL A 15 -37.75 42.07 27.23
N LEU A 16 -38.73 41.48 27.91
CA LEU A 16 -40.14 41.90 27.89
C LEU A 16 -40.50 42.74 29.13
N SER A 17 -41.19 43.85 28.92
CA SER A 17 -41.87 44.61 29.99
C SER A 17 -43.00 43.79 30.62
N ARG A 18 -43.22 43.94 31.94
CA ARG A 18 -44.24 43.16 32.71
C ARG A 18 -45.66 43.29 32.12
N ASN A 19 -45.98 44.49 31.63
CA ASN A 19 -47.05 44.74 30.70
C ASN A 19 -46.33 45.16 29.40
N HIS A 20 -46.43 44.36 28.35
CA HIS A 20 -45.72 44.63 27.08
C HIS A 20 -46.71 45.11 26.03
N ALA A 21 -47.61 44.24 25.61
CA ALA A 21 -48.70 44.50 24.69
C ALA A 21 -50.01 43.90 25.23
N VAL A 22 -51.12 44.32 24.63
CA VAL A 22 -52.45 43.70 24.80
C VAL A 22 -52.96 43.29 23.43
N LEU A 23 -53.41 42.05 23.31
CA LEU A 23 -54.14 41.50 22.16
C LEU A 23 -55.61 41.30 22.59
N TRP A 24 -56.57 41.74 21.78
CA TRP A 24 -58.00 41.54 22.03
C TRP A 24 -58.79 41.39 20.73
N TYR A 25 -60.05 41.01 20.86
CA TYR A 25 -61.03 40.88 19.77
C TYR A 25 -62.16 41.88 20.00
N SER A 26 -62.55 42.61 18.95
CA SER A 26 -63.67 43.56 18.95
C SER A 26 -64.28 43.63 17.55
N ASP A 27 -65.61 43.73 17.45
CA ASP A 27 -66.30 44.10 16.21
C ASP A 27 -65.96 43.24 14.97
N GLY A 28 -65.66 41.95 15.20
CA GLY A 28 -65.29 40.99 14.13
C GLY A 28 -63.79 40.96 13.78
N LYS A 29 -62.96 41.78 14.44
CA LYS A 29 -61.54 41.99 14.16
C LYS A 29 -60.67 41.72 15.38
N PHE A 30 -59.40 41.41 15.16
CA PHE A 30 -58.39 41.30 16.21
C PHE A 30 -57.49 42.53 16.21
N PHE A 31 -57.16 43.00 17.40
CA PHE A 31 -56.34 44.20 17.60
C PHE A 31 -55.22 43.91 18.58
N ILE A 32 -54.02 44.39 18.26
CA ILE A 32 -52.86 44.40 19.15
C ILE A 32 -52.44 45.84 19.45
N ARG A 33 -51.88 46.07 20.64
CA ARG A 33 -51.42 47.40 21.08
C ARG A 33 -50.24 47.30 22.01
N ASP A 34 -49.17 48.05 21.74
CA ASP A 34 -48.07 48.25 22.66
C ASP A 34 -48.54 49.08 23.87
N THR A 35 -48.25 48.63 25.09
CA THR A 35 -48.68 49.29 26.35
C THR A 35 -47.70 50.33 26.91
N GLY A 36 -46.66 50.71 26.17
CA GLY A 36 -45.53 51.48 26.65
C GLY A 36 -44.33 50.58 27.00
N SER A 37 -44.14 49.53 26.22
CA SER A 37 -43.03 48.59 26.39
C SER A 37 -41.68 49.30 26.24
N SER A 38 -40.67 48.77 26.91
CA SER A 38 -39.29 49.27 26.76
C SER A 38 -38.81 48.93 25.35
N ASN A 39 -38.66 47.65 25.04
CA ASN A 39 -37.95 47.21 23.84
C ASN A 39 -38.81 47.21 22.56
N GLY A 40 -40.10 47.53 22.65
CA GLY A 40 -41.01 47.71 21.51
C GLY A 40 -41.75 46.46 21.07
N THR A 41 -43.02 46.65 20.70
CA THR A 41 -43.80 45.69 19.90
C THR A 41 -43.66 46.00 18.41
N PHE A 42 -43.59 44.95 17.59
CA PHE A 42 -43.52 45.03 16.13
C PHE A 42 -44.53 44.06 15.49
N ILE A 43 -45.04 44.41 14.31
CA ILE A 43 -45.82 43.54 13.41
C ILE A 43 -45.13 43.57 12.05
N ASN A 44 -44.84 42.42 11.43
CA ASN A 44 -44.24 42.31 10.10
C ASN A 44 -43.00 43.24 9.94
N ASN A 45 -42.11 43.20 10.93
CA ASN A 45 -40.92 44.03 11.11
C ASN A 45 -41.15 45.55 11.31
N GLN A 46 -42.39 46.05 11.29
CA GLN A 46 -42.72 47.45 11.58
C GLN A 46 -43.01 47.67 13.07
N ARG A 47 -42.34 48.65 13.70
CA ARG A 47 -42.55 49.00 15.12
C ARG A 47 -43.83 49.81 15.33
N LEU A 48 -44.62 49.47 16.36
CA LEU A 48 -45.95 50.08 16.60
C LEU A 48 -45.91 51.44 17.31
N SER A 49 -44.83 51.74 18.04
CA SER A 49 -44.67 53.00 18.77
C SER A 49 -43.20 53.34 19.06
N PRO A 50 -42.89 54.62 19.37
CA PRO A 50 -41.60 55.01 19.93
C PRO A 50 -41.30 54.36 21.29
N MET A 51 -40.04 54.40 21.71
CA MET A 51 -39.54 53.82 22.97
C MET A 51 -40.40 54.23 24.19
N SER A 52 -40.91 53.27 24.97
CA SER A 52 -41.77 53.49 26.14
C SER A 52 -43.08 54.28 25.90
N HIS A 53 -43.47 54.53 24.64
CA HIS A 53 -44.74 55.14 24.30
C HIS A 53 -45.78 54.06 23.96
N ARG A 54 -47.01 54.26 24.45
CA ARG A 54 -48.16 53.40 24.15
C ARG A 54 -48.58 53.61 22.69
N SER A 55 -48.73 52.54 21.91
CA SER A 55 -49.23 52.64 20.53
C SER A 55 -50.72 52.93 20.48
N ASP A 56 -51.26 53.18 19.30
CA ASP A 56 -52.68 53.01 19.00
C ASP A 56 -53.02 51.53 18.73
N PRO A 57 -54.32 51.15 18.65
CA PRO A 57 -54.72 49.80 18.22
C PRO A 57 -54.33 49.54 16.77
N PHE A 58 -53.59 48.46 16.52
CA PHE A 58 -53.31 47.94 15.18
C PHE A 58 -54.15 46.69 14.94
N GLU A 59 -54.82 46.62 13.79
CA GLU A 59 -55.55 45.44 13.37
C GLU A 59 -54.56 44.33 12.92
N VAL A 60 -54.83 43.08 13.28
CA VAL A 60 -53.99 41.91 12.95
C VAL A 60 -54.83 40.75 12.41
N SER A 61 -54.21 39.96 11.54
CA SER A 61 -54.79 38.80 10.86
C SER A 61 -53.97 37.53 11.11
N SER A 62 -54.54 36.35 10.82
CA SER A 62 -53.75 35.12 10.71
C SER A 62 -52.60 35.28 9.71
N GLY A 63 -51.43 34.77 10.07
CA GLY A 63 -50.21 34.85 9.28
C GLY A 63 -49.30 36.05 9.60
N ASP A 64 -49.80 37.08 10.30
CA ASP A 64 -48.96 38.20 10.73
C ASP A 64 -47.89 37.75 11.73
N ILE A 65 -46.66 38.23 11.56
CA ILE A 65 -45.53 37.95 12.47
C ILE A 65 -45.47 39.08 13.50
N VAL A 66 -45.67 38.76 14.77
CA VAL A 66 -45.47 39.69 15.89
C VAL A 66 -44.14 39.44 16.57
N GLN A 67 -43.47 40.53 16.97
CA GLN A 67 -42.25 40.49 17.76
C GLN A 67 -42.39 41.38 19.00
N PHE A 68 -41.97 40.87 20.15
CA PHE A 68 -41.96 41.56 21.43
C PHE A 68 -40.52 41.73 21.92
N GLY A 69 -40.06 42.97 21.93
CA GLY A 69 -38.69 43.36 22.25
C GLY A 69 -37.68 43.13 21.12
N VAL A 70 -36.42 43.36 21.45
CA VAL A 70 -35.25 43.11 20.60
C VAL A 70 -34.20 42.36 21.41
N ASP A 71 -33.29 41.67 20.74
CA ASP A 71 -32.21 40.92 21.39
C ASP A 71 -31.25 41.86 22.14
N VAL A 72 -30.91 41.52 23.38
CA VAL A 72 -30.03 42.31 24.24
C VAL A 72 -28.87 41.45 24.75
N THR A 73 -27.64 41.84 24.43
CA THR A 73 -26.41 41.21 24.92
C THR A 73 -25.91 41.90 26.18
N GLU A 74 -25.71 41.16 27.28
CA GLU A 74 -25.18 41.72 28.52
C GLU A 74 -23.64 41.65 28.54
N ASN A 75 -22.99 42.79 28.29
CA ASN A 75 -21.51 42.93 28.23
C ASN A 75 -20.78 42.42 29.49
N SER A 76 -21.46 42.32 30.62
CA SER A 76 -20.95 41.79 31.90
C SER A 76 -20.65 40.29 31.86
N ARG A 77 -21.32 39.53 30.98
CA ARG A 77 -21.30 38.05 30.95
C ARG A 77 -21.18 37.42 29.56
N LYS A 78 -21.36 38.21 28.50
CA LYS A 78 -21.54 37.71 27.11
C LYS A 78 -22.76 36.79 26.93
N GLU A 79 -23.75 36.89 27.82
CA GLU A 79 -25.06 36.26 27.64
C GLU A 79 -25.92 37.15 26.72
N THR A 80 -26.53 36.57 25.69
CA THR A 80 -27.56 37.23 24.88
C THR A 80 -28.95 36.79 25.33
N HIS A 81 -29.88 37.73 25.44
CA HIS A 81 -31.27 37.48 25.78
C HIS A 81 -32.15 37.84 24.60
N GLY A 82 -32.65 36.80 23.92
CA GLY A 82 -33.44 36.94 22.69
C GLY A 82 -34.86 37.47 22.94
N CYS A 83 -35.40 38.15 21.95
CA CYS A 83 -36.79 38.59 21.91
C CYS A 83 -37.78 37.43 21.67
N ILE A 84 -39.08 37.71 21.78
CA ILE A 84 -40.13 36.74 21.42
C ILE A 84 -40.65 37.09 20.02
N VAL A 85 -40.51 36.18 19.06
CA VAL A 85 -41.07 36.27 17.70
C VAL A 85 -42.09 35.14 17.52
N ALA A 86 -43.30 35.46 17.04
CA ALA A 86 -44.38 34.49 16.87
C ALA A 86 -45.27 34.84 15.66
N THR A 87 -45.75 33.82 14.94
CA THR A 87 -46.77 33.98 13.90
C THR A 87 -48.16 33.83 14.50
N LEU A 88 -49.05 34.78 14.26
CA LEU A 88 -50.43 34.72 14.74
C LEU A 88 -51.28 33.74 13.94
N LYS A 89 -52.13 32.98 14.64
CA LYS A 89 -53.29 32.26 14.08
C LYS A 89 -54.51 32.65 14.89
N LEU A 90 -55.48 33.27 14.23
CA LEU A 90 -56.60 33.96 14.86
C LEU A 90 -57.91 33.35 14.36
N PHE A 91 -58.69 32.81 15.29
CA PHE A 91 -59.95 32.13 15.01
C PHE A 91 -61.12 32.95 15.54
N LEU A 92 -62.10 33.23 14.69
CA LEU A 92 -63.34 33.89 15.08
C LEU A 92 -64.17 32.99 16.02
N PRO A 93 -65.12 33.55 16.79
CA PRO A 93 -66.02 32.78 17.65
C PRO A 93 -66.91 31.74 16.94
N ASP A 94 -66.95 31.75 15.60
CA ASP A 94 -67.63 30.74 14.77
C ASP A 94 -66.70 29.58 14.34
N GLY A 95 -65.47 29.55 14.84
CA GLY A 95 -64.46 28.53 14.55
C GLY A 95 -63.69 28.73 13.25
N ARG A 96 -63.98 29.76 12.45
CA ARG A 96 -63.25 30.03 11.20
C ARG A 96 -61.97 30.80 11.48
N GLU A 97 -60.90 30.43 10.79
CA GLU A 97 -59.66 31.21 10.79
C GLU A 97 -59.87 32.54 10.03
N THR A 98 -59.29 33.63 10.54
CA THR A 98 -59.30 34.92 9.84
C THR A 98 -58.56 34.80 8.49
N LYS A 99 -59.02 35.53 7.47
CA LYS A 99 -58.29 35.56 6.19
C LYS A 99 -56.92 36.21 6.41
N ALA A 100 -55.88 35.65 5.79
CA ALA A 100 -54.55 36.25 5.80
C ALA A 100 -54.61 37.68 5.24
N SER A 101 -53.83 38.58 5.86
CA SER A 101 -53.82 40.00 5.50
C SER A 101 -53.34 40.18 4.06
N GLN A 102 -54.07 40.95 3.24
CA GLN A 102 -53.63 41.25 1.87
C GLN A 102 -52.33 42.07 1.84
N SER A 103 -51.87 42.59 2.98
CA SER A 103 -50.59 43.31 3.14
C SER A 103 -49.34 42.44 3.02
N THR A 104 -49.45 41.12 2.83
CA THR A 104 -48.30 40.27 2.42
C THR A 104 -48.00 40.38 0.92
N CYS A 105 -48.67 41.28 0.18
CA CYS A 105 -48.17 41.71 -1.11
C CYS A 105 -46.81 42.43 -0.92
N VAL A 106 -45.75 41.82 -1.45
CA VAL A 106 -44.57 42.59 -1.86
C VAL A 106 -45.07 43.55 -2.94
N GLY A 107 -45.26 44.82 -2.58
CA GLY A 107 -45.56 45.87 -3.56
C GLY A 107 -44.45 45.90 -4.62
N GLU A 108 -44.79 46.30 -5.84
CA GLU A 108 -43.82 46.40 -6.94
C GLU A 108 -42.63 47.25 -6.49
N ILE A 109 -41.49 46.59 -6.23
CA ILE A 109 -40.29 47.25 -5.72
C ILE A 109 -39.87 48.27 -6.79
N PRO A 110 -39.77 49.57 -6.47
CA PRO A 110 -39.42 50.58 -7.45
C PRO A 110 -38.12 50.20 -8.16
N PRO A 111 -38.03 50.36 -9.50
CA PRO A 111 -36.85 49.93 -10.25
C PRO A 111 -35.58 50.64 -9.74
N GLU A 112 -35.65 51.90 -9.31
CA GLU A 112 -34.59 52.58 -8.55
C GLU A 112 -34.06 51.76 -7.37
N ASP A 113 -34.93 51.27 -6.48
CA ASP A 113 -34.51 50.58 -5.25
C ASP A 113 -33.91 49.20 -5.55
N LEU A 114 -34.42 48.49 -6.58
CA LEU A 114 -33.82 47.24 -7.04
C LEU A 114 -32.44 47.46 -7.69
N HIS A 115 -32.28 48.51 -8.50
CA HIS A 115 -30.97 48.87 -9.07
C HIS A 115 -29.99 49.32 -7.99
N ARG A 116 -30.45 50.09 -7.00
CA ARG A 116 -29.64 50.53 -5.85
C ARG A 116 -29.22 49.37 -4.96
N LEU A 117 -30.10 48.39 -4.73
CA LEU A 117 -29.76 47.16 -4.01
C LEU A 117 -28.70 46.35 -4.80
N ASN A 118 -28.87 46.19 -6.11
CA ASN A 118 -27.88 45.54 -6.97
C ASN A 118 -26.53 46.27 -6.94
N GLN A 119 -26.52 47.60 -6.96
CA GLN A 119 -25.31 48.42 -6.81
C GLN A 119 -24.62 48.15 -5.47
N TYR A 120 -25.35 48.15 -4.35
CA TYR A 120 -24.77 47.82 -3.04
C TYR A 120 -24.25 46.38 -2.97
N VAL A 121 -24.94 45.40 -3.56
CA VAL A 121 -24.46 44.00 -3.62
C VAL A 121 -23.14 43.92 -4.40
N GLN A 122 -23.03 44.58 -5.56
CA GLN A 122 -21.78 44.64 -6.33
C GLN A 122 -20.66 45.34 -5.55
N GLU A 123 -20.97 46.44 -4.86
CA GLU A 123 -20.02 47.18 -4.03
C GLU A 123 -19.51 46.35 -2.82
N MET A 124 -20.36 45.48 -2.26
CA MET A 124 -19.96 44.55 -1.20
C MET A 124 -19.10 43.40 -1.73
N VAL A 125 -19.46 42.79 -2.86
CA VAL A 125 -18.64 41.74 -3.51
C VAL A 125 -17.25 42.28 -3.89
N GLN A 126 -17.15 43.51 -4.39
CA GLN A 126 -15.86 44.14 -4.67
C GLN A 126 -15.04 44.42 -3.40
N ARG A 127 -15.68 44.75 -2.27
CA ARG A 127 -14.99 44.87 -0.97
C ARG A 127 -14.54 43.51 -0.44
N GLU A 128 -15.36 42.49 -0.57
CA GLU A 128 -15.08 41.11 -0.17
C GLU A 128 -13.83 40.59 -0.89
N GLN A 129 -13.81 40.65 -2.23
CA GLN A 129 -12.63 40.30 -3.05
C GLN A 129 -11.37 41.09 -2.68
N MET A 130 -11.50 42.38 -2.34
CA MET A 130 -10.36 43.19 -1.87
C MET A 130 -9.86 42.76 -0.49
N LEU A 131 -10.76 42.33 0.40
CA LEU A 131 -10.41 41.81 1.73
C LEU A 131 -9.78 40.42 1.64
N GLU A 132 -10.30 39.53 0.78
CA GLU A 132 -9.70 38.23 0.47
C GLU A 132 -8.28 38.38 -0.08
N SER A 133 -8.06 39.25 -1.07
CA SER A 133 -6.71 39.54 -1.61
C SER A 133 -5.76 40.01 -0.51
N LYS A 134 -6.19 40.95 0.34
CA LYS A 134 -5.38 41.46 1.45
C LYS A 134 -5.10 40.38 2.51
N LEU A 135 -6.03 39.46 2.73
CA LEU A 135 -5.86 38.33 3.65
C LEU A 135 -4.81 37.35 3.12
N VAL A 136 -4.83 37.04 1.82
CA VAL A 136 -3.81 36.23 1.15
C VAL A 136 -2.43 36.90 1.19
N ASP A 137 -2.36 38.21 0.92
CA ASP A 137 -1.10 38.97 1.02
C ASP A 137 -0.55 38.96 2.46
N LEU A 138 -1.41 39.15 3.47
CA LEU A 138 -1.03 39.08 4.88
C LEU A 138 -0.60 37.68 5.32
N GLN A 139 -1.25 36.61 4.83
CA GLN A 139 -0.81 35.23 5.05
C GLN A 139 0.57 34.97 4.44
N LYS A 140 0.82 35.46 3.22
CA LYS A 140 2.11 35.34 2.54
C LYS A 140 3.22 36.11 3.28
N ILE A 141 2.93 37.30 3.79
CA ILE A 141 3.87 38.09 4.62
C ILE A 141 4.12 37.39 5.96
N LEU A 142 3.10 36.80 6.58
CA LEU A 142 3.23 36.06 7.84
C LEU A 142 4.12 34.82 7.68
N GLU A 143 3.90 34.00 6.65
CA GLU A 143 4.70 32.79 6.41
C GLU A 143 6.14 33.14 6.00
N LEU A 144 6.35 34.21 5.24
CA LEU A 144 7.69 34.75 4.96
C LEU A 144 8.38 35.28 6.23
N SER A 145 7.63 35.95 7.12
CA SER A 145 8.18 36.43 8.40
C SER A 145 8.53 35.26 9.34
N LYS A 146 7.77 34.16 9.28
CA LYS A 146 8.02 32.93 10.03
C LYS A 146 9.27 32.23 9.52
N THR A 147 9.38 31.95 8.22
CA THR A 147 10.56 31.27 7.65
C THR A 147 11.84 32.10 7.78
N ASN A 148 11.75 33.43 7.67
CA ASN A 148 12.87 34.32 7.98
C ASN A 148 13.27 34.26 9.47
N ALA A 149 12.31 34.15 10.40
CA ALA A 149 12.61 33.99 11.82
C ALA A 149 13.25 32.62 12.10
N GLU A 150 12.71 31.54 11.56
CA GLU A 150 13.27 30.18 11.66
C GLU A 150 14.71 30.11 11.12
N SER A 151 14.97 30.74 9.97
CA SER A 151 16.32 30.87 9.40
C SER A 151 17.27 31.67 10.30
N SER A 152 16.79 32.75 10.92
CA SER A 152 17.58 33.57 11.86
C SER A 152 17.92 32.80 13.14
N TRP A 153 16.97 32.06 13.71
CA TRP A 153 17.22 31.18 14.86
C TRP A 153 18.22 30.07 14.52
N GLN A 154 18.12 29.46 13.34
CA GLN A 154 19.07 28.44 12.91
C GLN A 154 20.49 29.01 12.73
N ALA A 155 20.61 30.19 12.11
CA ALA A 155 21.90 30.87 11.96
C ALA A 155 22.56 31.18 13.31
N MET A 156 21.79 31.63 14.31
CA MET A 156 22.29 31.88 15.67
C MET A 156 22.77 30.58 16.35
N ILE A 157 22.03 29.47 16.20
CA ILE A 157 22.43 28.15 16.73
C ILE A 157 23.73 27.66 16.08
N ASP A 158 23.92 27.91 14.78
CA ASP A 158 25.15 27.53 14.08
C ASP A 158 26.33 28.48 14.38
N GLU A 159 26.08 29.75 14.68
CA GLU A 159 27.08 30.67 15.24
C GLU A 159 27.55 30.19 16.63
N ASP A 160 26.65 29.86 17.56
CA ASP A 160 26.99 29.30 18.87
C ASP A 160 27.81 28.00 18.75
N ARG A 161 27.47 27.12 17.79
CA ARG A 161 28.23 25.90 17.48
C ARG A 161 29.63 26.21 16.97
N LEU A 162 29.79 27.20 16.10
CA LEU A 162 31.08 27.64 15.58
C LEU A 162 31.95 28.28 16.67
N LEU A 163 31.37 29.15 17.52
CA LEU A 163 32.06 29.77 18.65
C LEU A 163 32.55 28.71 19.66
N ASN A 164 31.71 27.74 20.02
CA ASN A 164 32.10 26.61 20.86
C ASN A 164 33.21 25.76 20.21
N ARG A 165 33.15 25.55 18.88
CA ARG A 165 34.22 24.85 18.15
C ARG A 165 35.53 25.65 18.13
N ILE A 166 35.46 26.98 18.05
CA ILE A 166 36.62 27.87 18.13
C ILE A 166 37.26 27.79 19.51
N ASP A 167 36.50 27.88 20.62
CA ASP A 167 37.06 27.72 21.97
C ASP A 167 37.76 26.36 22.16
N ILE A 168 37.13 25.27 21.69
CA ILE A 168 37.74 23.93 21.74
C ILE A 168 39.06 23.88 20.95
N LEU A 169 39.14 24.54 19.79
CA LEU A 169 40.35 24.59 18.97
C LEU A 169 41.42 25.51 19.58
N GLU A 170 41.04 26.67 20.13
CA GLU A 170 41.93 27.55 20.88
C GLU A 170 42.50 26.85 22.11
N ASN A 171 41.68 26.13 22.87
CA ASN A 171 42.14 25.43 24.07
C ASN A 171 43.01 24.22 23.72
N LYS A 172 42.79 23.56 22.58
CA LYS A 172 43.75 22.60 22.02
C LYS A 172 45.08 23.27 21.62
N LEU A 173 45.04 24.36 20.87
CA LEU A 173 46.23 25.13 20.47
C LEU A 173 47.04 25.61 21.70
N ARG A 174 46.33 26.16 22.69
CA ARG A 174 46.85 26.65 23.97
C ARG A 174 47.45 25.53 24.83
N ASN A 175 46.99 24.28 24.65
CA ASN A 175 47.58 23.10 25.26
C ASN A 175 48.83 22.65 24.50
N TYR A 176 48.77 22.47 23.17
CA TYR A 176 49.96 22.14 22.35
C TYR A 176 51.11 23.13 22.57
N GLN A 177 50.82 24.44 22.61
CA GLN A 177 51.79 25.51 22.93
C GLN A 177 52.45 25.36 24.32
N LYS A 178 51.82 24.65 25.26
CA LYS A 178 52.29 24.47 26.65
C LYS A 178 52.87 23.09 26.95
N THR A 179 52.47 22.04 26.23
CA THR A 179 52.80 20.65 26.59
C THR A 179 53.58 19.88 25.53
N THR A 180 53.67 20.38 24.29
CA THR A 180 54.42 19.74 23.21
C THR A 180 55.89 20.11 23.27
N THR A 181 56.70 19.20 23.80
CA THR A 181 58.12 19.11 23.42
C THR A 181 58.23 18.46 22.04
N GLU A 182 59.33 18.72 21.32
CA GLU A 182 59.53 18.20 19.97
C GLU A 182 59.44 16.66 19.92
N ASP A 183 59.92 15.96 20.94
CA ASP A 183 59.86 14.50 21.08
C ASP A 183 58.42 13.97 21.07
N LYS A 184 57.48 14.69 21.71
CA LYS A 184 56.05 14.29 21.72
C LYS A 184 55.38 14.54 20.38
N LEU A 185 55.80 15.58 19.65
CA LEU A 185 55.32 15.81 18.28
C LEU A 185 55.80 14.68 17.36
N ARG A 186 57.05 14.23 17.53
CA ARG A 186 57.59 13.06 16.82
C ARG A 186 56.84 11.76 17.19
N GLU A 187 56.54 11.55 18.47
CA GLU A 187 55.73 10.42 18.95
C GLU A 187 54.29 10.44 18.38
N GLU A 188 53.62 11.59 18.37
CA GLU A 188 52.27 11.77 17.82
C GLU A 188 52.26 11.61 16.29
N VAL A 189 53.29 12.08 15.58
CA VAL A 189 53.47 11.86 14.12
C VAL A 189 53.71 10.39 13.80
N LEU A 190 54.60 9.70 14.52
CA LEU A 190 54.84 8.26 14.34
C LEU A 190 53.55 7.46 14.55
N LYS A 191 52.78 7.78 15.59
CA LYS A 191 51.49 7.14 15.84
C LYS A 191 50.48 7.42 14.73
N LEU A 192 50.35 8.67 14.26
CA LEU A 192 49.46 8.99 13.14
C LEU A 192 49.88 8.28 11.83
N GLN A 193 51.17 7.98 11.67
CA GLN A 193 51.69 7.21 10.54
C GLN A 193 51.40 5.70 10.68
N GLU A 194 51.43 5.15 11.89
CA GLU A 194 50.97 3.78 12.19
C GLU A 194 49.44 3.64 12.00
N ASP A 195 48.65 4.56 12.56
CA ASP A 195 47.20 4.64 12.38
C ASP A 195 46.84 4.77 10.87
N LYS A 196 47.57 5.60 10.10
CA LYS A 196 47.41 5.73 8.64
C LYS A 196 47.62 4.39 7.92
N LEU A 197 48.68 3.66 8.26
CA LEU A 197 48.98 2.35 7.65
C LEU A 197 47.88 1.33 7.98
N LEU A 198 47.44 1.27 9.23
CA LEU A 198 46.33 0.41 9.68
C LEU A 198 45.02 0.70 8.92
N TYR A 199 44.65 1.97 8.78
CA TYR A 199 43.48 2.35 7.97
C TYR A 199 43.65 2.02 6.49
N GLN A 200 44.84 2.23 5.93
CA GLN A 200 45.12 1.95 4.52
C GLN A 200 45.04 0.45 4.22
N ASP A 201 45.58 -0.41 5.08
CA ASP A 201 45.55 -1.87 4.89
C ASP A 201 44.17 -2.47 5.18
N SER A 202 43.46 -1.96 6.19
CA SER A 202 42.05 -2.31 6.42
C SER A 202 41.16 -1.95 5.21
N ALA A 203 41.39 -0.78 4.60
CA ALA A 203 40.69 -0.38 3.37
C ALA A 203 41.04 -1.28 2.17
N LYS A 204 42.32 -1.65 1.99
CA LYS A 204 42.74 -2.62 0.96
C LYS A 204 42.08 -3.99 1.16
N GLU A 205 41.96 -4.47 2.39
CA GLU A 205 41.34 -5.76 2.70
C GLU A 205 39.82 -5.73 2.48
N ALA A 206 39.13 -4.69 2.94
CA ALA A 206 37.71 -4.49 2.67
C ALA A 206 37.42 -4.42 1.17
N LEU A 207 38.25 -3.69 0.40
CA LEU A 207 38.12 -3.60 -1.06
C LEU A 207 38.35 -4.97 -1.75
N ARG A 208 39.38 -5.73 -1.33
CA ARG A 208 39.61 -7.11 -1.82
C ARG A 208 38.41 -8.02 -1.56
N LYS A 209 37.80 -7.93 -0.36
CA LYS A 209 36.60 -8.70 -0.01
C LYS A 209 35.41 -8.35 -0.91
N VAL A 210 35.15 -7.07 -1.15
CA VAL A 210 34.08 -6.62 -2.07
C VAL A 210 34.33 -7.08 -3.51
N TYR A 211 35.58 -7.06 -3.99
CA TYR A 211 35.93 -7.62 -5.31
C TYR A 211 35.68 -9.14 -5.39
N GLN A 212 36.01 -9.90 -4.35
CA GLN A 212 35.75 -11.34 -4.28
C GLN A 212 34.23 -11.65 -4.26
N GLU A 213 33.47 -10.95 -3.41
CA GLU A 213 32.01 -11.08 -3.34
C GLU A 213 31.35 -10.73 -4.68
N ARG A 214 31.81 -9.67 -5.36
CA ARG A 214 31.38 -9.31 -6.73
C ARG A 214 31.71 -10.40 -7.75
N TYR A 215 32.91 -10.97 -7.70
CA TYR A 215 33.33 -12.03 -8.61
C TYR A 215 32.47 -13.29 -8.45
N GLU A 216 32.19 -13.70 -7.22
CA GLU A 216 31.29 -14.82 -6.93
C GLU A 216 29.84 -14.53 -7.35
N ALA A 217 29.35 -13.31 -7.16
CA ALA A 217 28.03 -12.91 -7.62
C ALA A 217 27.90 -13.02 -9.16
N ILE A 218 28.94 -12.60 -9.90
CA ILE A 218 29.01 -12.73 -11.36
C ILE A 218 29.03 -14.21 -11.77
N GLN A 219 29.80 -15.07 -11.10
CA GLN A 219 29.78 -16.52 -11.37
C GLN A 219 28.41 -17.15 -11.11
N LYS A 220 27.73 -16.77 -10.03
CA LYS A 220 26.37 -17.24 -9.67
C LYS A 220 25.35 -16.79 -10.71
N LEU A 221 25.39 -15.53 -11.13
CA LEU A 221 24.54 -14.95 -12.18
C LEU A 221 24.73 -15.69 -13.52
N ALA A 222 25.98 -15.89 -13.98
CA ALA A 222 26.29 -16.68 -15.16
C ALA A 222 25.98 -18.19 -15.01
N GLY A 223 25.63 -18.66 -13.81
CA GLY A 223 25.01 -19.97 -13.57
C GLY A 223 23.50 -19.95 -13.81
N ILE A 224 22.82 -18.94 -13.25
CA ILE A 224 21.37 -18.75 -13.37
C ILE A 224 20.98 -18.46 -14.84
N GLU A 225 21.73 -17.64 -15.56
CA GLU A 225 21.47 -17.35 -16.99
C GLU A 225 21.49 -18.63 -17.85
N ARG A 226 22.41 -19.56 -17.60
CA ARG A 226 22.47 -20.84 -18.33
C ARG A 226 21.32 -21.78 -17.96
N ALA A 227 20.89 -21.78 -16.69
CA ALA A 227 19.73 -22.54 -16.26
C ALA A 227 18.43 -21.98 -16.85
N LEU A 228 18.30 -20.65 -16.90
CA LEU A 228 17.18 -19.96 -17.54
C LEU A 228 17.11 -20.29 -19.03
N CYS A 229 18.23 -20.20 -19.77
CA CYS A 229 18.29 -20.57 -21.19
C CYS A 229 17.82 -22.02 -21.44
N SER A 230 18.28 -22.99 -20.63
CA SER A 230 17.81 -24.39 -20.72
C SER A 230 16.29 -24.49 -20.49
N SER A 231 15.77 -23.79 -19.47
CA SER A 231 14.33 -23.79 -19.19
C SER A 231 13.51 -23.10 -20.28
N GLU A 232 14.04 -22.06 -20.93
CA GLU A 232 13.38 -21.39 -22.06
C GLU A 232 13.34 -22.28 -23.30
N ASP A 233 14.44 -22.99 -23.60
CA ASP A 233 14.50 -24.01 -24.66
C ASP A 233 13.53 -25.18 -24.38
N GLU A 234 13.50 -25.70 -23.15
CA GLU A 234 12.55 -26.74 -22.72
C GLU A 234 11.09 -26.28 -22.85
N CYS A 235 10.76 -25.07 -22.39
CA CYS A 235 9.43 -24.48 -22.56
C CYS A 235 9.07 -24.26 -24.05
N SER A 236 10.05 -23.92 -24.90
CA SER A 236 9.87 -23.77 -26.34
C SER A 236 9.50 -25.11 -27.01
N VAL A 237 10.23 -26.19 -26.65
CA VAL A 237 9.96 -27.55 -27.14
C VAL A 237 8.59 -28.06 -26.66
N LEU A 238 8.26 -27.89 -25.37
CA LEU A 238 6.96 -28.28 -24.82
C LEU A 238 5.80 -27.53 -25.49
N LYS A 239 5.97 -26.25 -25.80
CA LYS A 239 5.00 -25.44 -26.54
C LYS A 239 4.82 -25.93 -27.98
N GLU A 240 5.88 -26.34 -28.67
CA GLU A 240 5.77 -26.93 -30.01
C GLU A 240 5.04 -28.28 -29.97
N GLN A 241 5.30 -29.12 -28.96
CA GLN A 241 4.59 -30.39 -28.73
C GLN A 241 3.10 -30.17 -28.45
N ALA A 242 2.75 -29.21 -27.58
CA ALA A 242 1.36 -28.87 -27.28
C ALA A 242 0.59 -28.38 -28.53
N LEU A 243 1.23 -27.57 -29.39
CA LEU A 243 0.63 -27.13 -30.66
C LEU A 243 0.41 -28.29 -31.65
N LYS A 244 1.33 -29.26 -31.72
CA LYS A 244 1.16 -30.49 -32.52
C LYS A 244 -0.02 -31.33 -32.01
N ALA A 245 -0.08 -31.61 -30.72
CA ALA A 245 -1.19 -32.34 -30.10
C ALA A 245 -2.55 -31.62 -30.30
N GLN A 246 -2.58 -30.28 -30.22
CA GLN A 246 -3.79 -29.50 -30.49
C GLN A 246 -4.24 -29.61 -31.96
N ALA A 247 -3.30 -29.67 -32.91
CA ALA A 247 -3.60 -29.87 -34.33
C ALA A 247 -4.14 -31.29 -34.61
N GLU A 248 -3.53 -32.31 -34.00
CA GLU A 248 -3.98 -33.71 -34.09
C GLU A 248 -5.38 -33.92 -33.47
N LEU A 249 -5.65 -33.29 -32.32
CA LEU A 249 -6.99 -33.27 -31.72
C LEU A 249 -8.01 -32.58 -32.63
N ARG A 250 -7.62 -31.48 -33.29
CA ARG A 250 -8.50 -30.77 -34.25
C ARG A 250 -8.83 -31.61 -35.47
N ASP A 251 -7.87 -32.36 -36.01
CA ASP A 251 -8.09 -33.25 -37.16
C ASP A 251 -8.91 -34.50 -36.79
N THR A 252 -8.65 -35.10 -35.62
CA THR A 252 -9.46 -36.23 -35.12
C THR A 252 -10.91 -35.83 -34.83
N LEU A 253 -11.16 -34.64 -34.28
CA LEU A 253 -12.51 -34.07 -34.15
C LEU A 253 -13.17 -33.84 -35.52
N LEU A 254 -12.43 -33.37 -36.53
CA LEU A 254 -12.95 -33.20 -37.89
C LEU A 254 -13.32 -34.55 -38.52
N ARG A 255 -12.46 -35.56 -38.39
CA ARG A 255 -12.75 -36.94 -38.81
C ARG A 255 -13.98 -37.49 -38.10
N PHE A 256 -14.10 -37.32 -36.78
CA PHE A 256 -15.27 -37.73 -35.99
C PHE A 256 -16.57 -37.10 -36.53
N ASN A 257 -16.58 -35.78 -36.76
CA ASN A 257 -17.75 -35.10 -37.35
C ASN A 257 -18.14 -35.66 -38.73
N THR A 258 -17.17 -35.99 -39.60
CA THR A 258 -17.47 -36.64 -40.90
C THR A 258 -17.93 -38.09 -40.77
N LEU A 259 -17.67 -38.76 -39.64
CA LEU A 259 -18.16 -40.11 -39.35
C LEU A 259 -19.57 -40.05 -38.76
N GLN A 260 -19.84 -39.09 -37.87
CA GLN A 260 -21.17 -38.80 -37.33
C GLN A 260 -22.15 -38.48 -38.46
N GLN A 261 -21.81 -37.56 -39.37
CA GLN A 261 -22.64 -37.25 -40.53
C GLN A 261 -22.99 -38.51 -41.36
N LYS A 262 -22.03 -39.41 -41.58
CA LYS A 262 -22.26 -40.67 -42.30
C LYS A 262 -23.16 -41.65 -41.54
N TYR A 263 -23.09 -41.63 -40.20
CA TYR A 263 -23.96 -42.42 -39.34
C TYR A 263 -25.39 -41.86 -39.39
N ASP A 264 -25.57 -40.55 -39.29
CA ASP A 264 -26.87 -39.87 -39.39
C ASP A 264 -27.51 -40.11 -40.78
N GLU A 265 -26.71 -39.97 -41.85
CA GLU A 265 -27.09 -40.32 -43.22
C GLU A 265 -27.44 -41.81 -43.41
N LEU A 266 -26.93 -42.72 -42.58
CA LEU A 266 -27.29 -44.14 -42.60
C LEU A 266 -28.57 -44.39 -41.80
N ALA A 267 -28.71 -43.80 -40.62
CA ALA A 267 -29.90 -43.88 -39.78
C ALA A 267 -31.15 -43.36 -40.51
N GLU A 268 -31.03 -42.25 -41.26
CA GLU A 268 -32.12 -41.75 -42.10
C GLU A 268 -32.54 -42.76 -43.17
N LYS A 269 -31.57 -43.38 -43.87
CA LYS A 269 -31.83 -44.43 -44.89
C LYS A 269 -32.48 -45.68 -44.29
N TYR A 270 -32.08 -46.08 -43.08
CA TYR A 270 -32.73 -47.19 -42.36
C TYR A 270 -34.18 -46.85 -41.99
N SER A 271 -34.44 -45.65 -41.45
CA SER A 271 -35.80 -45.21 -41.13
C SER A 271 -36.70 -45.12 -42.38
N GLN A 272 -36.16 -44.64 -43.51
CA GLN A 272 -36.85 -44.65 -44.80
C GLN A 272 -37.19 -46.08 -45.25
N LEU A 273 -36.24 -47.03 -45.18
CA LEU A 273 -36.48 -48.44 -45.53
C LEU A 273 -37.49 -49.12 -44.59
N GLU A 274 -37.43 -48.84 -43.29
CA GLU A 274 -38.35 -49.37 -42.28
C GLU A 274 -39.78 -48.87 -42.49
N SER A 275 -39.94 -47.59 -42.88
CA SER A 275 -41.24 -47.03 -43.26
C SER A 275 -41.84 -47.73 -44.50
N GLN A 276 -41.01 -48.09 -45.48
CA GLN A 276 -41.43 -48.84 -46.67
C GLN A 276 -41.76 -50.30 -46.33
N ALA A 277 -40.94 -50.94 -45.49
CA ALA A 277 -41.18 -52.30 -45.01
C ALA A 277 -42.50 -52.41 -44.23
N SER A 278 -42.80 -51.41 -43.38
CA SER A 278 -44.06 -51.33 -42.64
C SER A 278 -45.28 -51.19 -43.56
N GLN A 279 -45.18 -50.38 -44.61
CA GLN A 279 -46.23 -50.29 -45.64
C GLN A 279 -46.44 -51.63 -46.36
N ILE A 280 -45.36 -52.32 -46.76
CA ILE A 280 -45.44 -53.62 -47.43
C ILE A 280 -46.03 -54.69 -46.50
N THR A 281 -45.52 -54.83 -45.28
CA THR A 281 -45.99 -55.81 -44.29
C THR A 281 -47.47 -55.65 -43.95
N SER A 282 -48.00 -54.41 -43.95
CA SER A 282 -49.44 -54.17 -43.74
C SER A 282 -50.36 -54.80 -44.78
N SER A 283 -49.83 -55.26 -45.92
CA SER A 283 -50.60 -55.81 -47.04
C SER A 283 -50.58 -57.33 -47.20
N ALA A 284 -49.77 -58.07 -46.41
CA ALA A 284 -49.17 -59.31 -46.92
C ALA A 284 -49.28 -60.61 -46.07
N LEU A 285 -49.82 -60.62 -44.84
CA LEU A 285 -49.66 -61.77 -43.92
C LEU A 285 -50.95 -62.43 -43.39
N ILE A 286 -51.18 -63.68 -43.81
CA ILE A 286 -52.05 -64.66 -43.12
C ILE A 286 -51.32 -66.02 -43.00
N GLN A 287 -50.77 -66.25 -41.81
CA GLN A 287 -50.54 -67.52 -41.07
C GLN A 287 -49.52 -68.61 -41.53
N PRO A 288 -48.98 -69.41 -40.56
CA PRO A 288 -47.93 -70.43 -40.76
C PRO A 288 -48.47 -71.89 -40.69
N PRO A 289 -47.63 -72.93 -40.46
CA PRO A 289 -47.62 -73.53 -39.11
C PRO A 289 -46.28 -74.14 -38.61
N GLU A 290 -46.23 -74.40 -37.28
CA GLU A 290 -45.72 -75.56 -36.51
C GLU A 290 -44.65 -76.51 -37.12
N SER A 291 -43.62 -77.00 -36.41
CA SER A 291 -43.25 -77.03 -34.96
C SER A 291 -41.70 -77.28 -34.81
N ASN A 292 -41.03 -77.73 -33.74
CA ASN A 292 -41.35 -78.42 -32.47
C ASN A 292 -40.24 -78.24 -31.39
N ALA A 293 -40.29 -79.01 -30.29
CA ALA A 293 -39.48 -78.93 -29.04
C ALA A 293 -38.30 -79.95 -29.01
N GLU A 294 -37.28 -79.91 -28.13
CA GLU A 294 -36.83 -78.96 -27.09
C GLU A 294 -35.37 -79.28 -26.68
N THR A 295 -34.49 -78.28 -26.48
CA THR A 295 -33.47 -78.28 -25.39
C THR A 295 -32.77 -76.91 -25.26
N GLU A 296 -32.86 -76.35 -24.06
CA GLU A 296 -32.25 -75.13 -23.49
C GLU A 296 -31.09 -74.43 -24.24
N LYS A 297 -31.29 -73.14 -24.61
CA LYS A 297 -30.34 -72.07 -24.29
C LYS A 297 -30.87 -70.64 -24.49
N ASN A 298 -30.63 -69.81 -23.48
CA ASN A 298 -30.54 -68.33 -23.47
C ASN A 298 -31.74 -67.48 -23.90
N MET A 299 -31.90 -66.36 -23.17
CA MET A 299 -32.75 -65.19 -23.50
C MET A 299 -34.27 -65.51 -23.50
N ASN A 300 -35.14 -64.59 -23.05
CA ASN A 300 -35.14 -63.17 -23.37
C ASN A 300 -35.49 -62.23 -22.20
N GLU A 301 -35.54 -60.93 -22.51
CA GLU A 301 -36.15 -59.86 -21.71
C GLU A 301 -37.68 -60.02 -21.59
N ASN A 302 -38.30 -59.11 -20.81
CA ASN A 302 -39.56 -58.38 -21.10
C ASN A 302 -39.91 -57.58 -19.82
N ASP A 303 -39.81 -56.26 -19.84
CA ASP A 303 -40.83 -55.29 -20.33
C ASP A 303 -41.93 -54.96 -19.31
N VAL A 304 -41.89 -53.73 -18.77
CA VAL A 304 -43.08 -52.88 -18.52
C VAL A 304 -42.69 -51.41 -18.77
N GLU A 305 -43.59 -50.65 -19.39
CA GLU A 305 -43.46 -49.23 -19.76
C GLU A 305 -43.15 -48.27 -18.59
N GLY A 306 -42.51 -47.12 -18.88
CA GLY A 306 -42.16 -46.12 -17.86
C GLY A 306 -41.69 -44.76 -18.40
N ASP A 307 -42.59 -44.00 -19.03
CA ASP A 307 -42.52 -42.56 -19.38
C ASP A 307 -41.21 -41.81 -19.06
N HIS A 308 -40.29 -41.74 -20.04
CA HIS A 308 -38.96 -41.17 -19.85
C HIS A 308 -38.91 -39.64 -20.03
N LYS A 309 -39.23 -38.93 -18.94
CA LYS A 309 -38.84 -37.52 -18.75
C LYS A 309 -37.32 -37.43 -18.51
N VAL A 310 -36.53 -37.51 -19.59
CA VAL A 310 -35.05 -37.63 -19.57
C VAL A 310 -34.39 -36.59 -18.65
N ASN A 311 -33.72 -37.07 -17.61
CA ASN A 311 -32.94 -36.24 -16.70
C ASN A 311 -31.52 -36.04 -17.25
N ALA A 312 -31.19 -34.81 -17.65
CA ALA A 312 -29.90 -34.46 -18.26
C ALA A 312 -28.68 -34.85 -17.40
N LYS A 313 -28.83 -34.96 -16.07
CA LYS A 313 -27.77 -35.36 -15.14
C LYS A 313 -27.20 -36.76 -15.42
N GLU A 314 -28.04 -37.70 -15.87
CA GLU A 314 -27.68 -39.11 -16.04
C GLU A 314 -27.02 -39.41 -17.39
N VAL A 315 -27.45 -38.70 -18.44
CA VAL A 315 -26.76 -38.67 -19.74
C VAL A 315 -25.35 -38.09 -19.58
N LEU A 316 -25.22 -37.02 -18.81
CA LEU A 316 -23.95 -36.33 -18.58
C LEU A 316 -22.96 -37.17 -17.74
N MET A 317 -23.42 -37.87 -16.69
CA MET A 317 -22.58 -38.82 -15.94
C MET A 317 -22.06 -39.97 -16.82
N ASN A 318 -22.91 -40.57 -17.67
CA ASN A 318 -22.49 -41.66 -18.57
C ASN A 318 -21.46 -41.22 -19.62
N LEU A 319 -21.44 -39.94 -20.00
CA LEU A 319 -20.46 -39.36 -20.92
C LEU A 319 -19.07 -39.23 -20.27
N PHE A 320 -18.99 -38.81 -19.01
CA PHE A 320 -17.71 -38.73 -18.29
C PHE A 320 -17.16 -40.11 -17.88
N ALA A 321 -18.04 -41.07 -17.54
CA ALA A 321 -17.66 -42.41 -17.08
C ALA A 321 -16.90 -43.27 -18.11
N LYS A 322 -16.79 -42.82 -19.37
CA LYS A 322 -16.05 -43.50 -20.46
C LYS A 322 -14.88 -42.67 -21.01
N SER A 323 -14.37 -41.71 -20.23
CA SER A 323 -13.20 -40.89 -20.60
C SER A 323 -11.98 -41.20 -19.72
N ASP A 324 -10.81 -41.36 -20.33
CA ASP A 324 -9.57 -41.82 -19.66
C ASP A 324 -8.89 -40.75 -18.77
N LEU A 325 -9.62 -39.73 -18.32
CA LEU A 325 -9.10 -38.67 -17.43
C LEU A 325 -8.75 -39.16 -16.01
N LYS A 326 -9.12 -40.39 -15.65
CA LYS A 326 -8.95 -40.95 -14.29
C LYS A 326 -7.49 -41.21 -13.87
N ASN A 327 -6.53 -40.96 -14.77
CA ASN A 327 -5.09 -41.12 -14.54
C ASN A 327 -4.34 -39.78 -14.39
N LEU A 328 -5.04 -38.65 -14.23
CA LEU A 328 -4.42 -37.34 -13.98
C LEU A 328 -4.71 -36.85 -12.55
N GLU A 329 -3.65 -36.62 -11.79
CA GLU A 329 -3.69 -36.13 -10.41
C GLU A 329 -4.31 -34.71 -10.34
N GLY A 330 -5.16 -34.46 -9.33
CA GLY A 330 -5.91 -33.19 -9.17
C GLY A 330 -7.20 -33.06 -9.99
N SER A 331 -7.57 -34.04 -10.82
CA SER A 331 -8.82 -34.01 -11.60
C SER A 331 -10.10 -34.14 -10.75
N GLU A 332 -10.01 -34.75 -9.58
CA GLU A 332 -11.16 -35.05 -8.71
C GLU A 332 -11.69 -33.81 -7.96
N ASP A 333 -10.82 -32.85 -7.62
CA ASP A 333 -11.22 -31.62 -6.93
C ASP A 333 -11.92 -30.62 -7.84
N ILE A 334 -11.60 -30.62 -9.15
CA ILE A 334 -12.31 -29.83 -10.17
C ILE A 334 -13.78 -30.30 -10.31
N ILE A 335 -14.02 -31.60 -10.12
CA ILE A 335 -15.36 -32.19 -10.15
C ILE A 335 -16.12 -31.83 -8.86
N LYS A 336 -15.47 -31.83 -7.69
CA LYS A 336 -16.07 -31.32 -6.44
C LYS A 336 -16.43 -29.83 -6.56
N SER A 337 -15.53 -29.00 -7.09
CA SER A 337 -15.74 -27.54 -7.13
C SER A 337 -16.91 -27.10 -8.02
N MET A 338 -17.28 -27.89 -9.04
CA MET A 338 -18.40 -27.56 -9.95
C MET A 338 -19.80 -27.96 -9.44
N PHE A 339 -19.92 -28.63 -8.28
CA PHE A 339 -21.23 -29.12 -7.79
C PHE A 339 -21.66 -28.59 -6.42
N ASN A 340 -20.82 -27.83 -5.71
CA ASN A 340 -21.08 -27.40 -4.32
C ASN A 340 -21.36 -25.89 -4.14
N ASP A 341 -21.81 -25.17 -5.19
CA ASP A 341 -22.24 -23.76 -5.10
C ASP A 341 -23.67 -23.60 -4.49
N THR A 342 -23.89 -24.25 -3.34
CA THR A 342 -24.96 -23.95 -2.37
C THR A 342 -24.52 -24.41 -0.98
N ASP A 343 -24.93 -23.66 0.06
CA ASP A 343 -24.86 -24.05 1.48
C ASP A 343 -23.47 -24.20 2.13
N ALA A 344 -22.53 -23.30 1.77
CA ALA A 344 -21.24 -23.08 2.44
C ALA A 344 -21.35 -22.51 3.88
N ASN A 345 -22.30 -22.99 4.68
CA ASN A 345 -22.59 -22.56 6.05
C ASN A 345 -22.96 -23.72 7.01
N ASP A 346 -23.07 -24.97 6.54
CA ASP A 346 -23.59 -26.09 7.33
C ASP A 346 -22.54 -27.16 7.73
N ASP A 347 -21.32 -27.12 7.19
CA ASP A 347 -20.30 -28.16 7.48
C ASP A 347 -19.81 -28.18 8.94
N LEU A 348 -19.85 -27.03 9.65
CA LEU A 348 -19.58 -27.00 11.09
C LEU A 348 -20.68 -27.73 11.89
N ASN A 349 -21.94 -27.64 11.45
CA ASN A 349 -23.03 -28.43 12.04
C ASN A 349 -22.86 -29.91 11.71
N ASN A 350 -22.41 -30.26 10.49
CA ASN A 350 -22.23 -31.64 10.05
C ASN A 350 -21.21 -32.41 10.91
N VAL A 351 -20.06 -31.79 11.24
CA VAL A 351 -19.06 -32.36 12.16
C VAL A 351 -19.61 -32.45 13.59
N GLN A 352 -20.29 -31.41 14.09
CA GLN A 352 -20.92 -31.42 15.43
C GLN A 352 -21.97 -32.55 15.56
N VAL A 353 -22.84 -32.70 14.55
CA VAL A 353 -23.92 -33.69 14.50
C VAL A 353 -23.38 -35.11 14.36
N THR A 354 -22.31 -35.33 13.58
CA THR A 354 -21.68 -36.65 13.48
C THR A 354 -21.00 -37.06 14.79
N TYR A 355 -20.34 -36.14 15.51
CA TYR A 355 -19.83 -36.41 16.86
C TYR A 355 -20.95 -36.76 17.85
N SER A 356 -22.05 -36.00 17.90
CA SER A 356 -23.22 -36.34 18.74
C SER A 356 -23.78 -37.72 18.37
N ARG A 357 -23.97 -38.02 17.09
CA ARG A 357 -24.49 -39.31 16.62
C ARG A 357 -23.57 -40.49 16.95
N ILE A 358 -22.25 -40.31 16.91
CA ILE A 358 -21.28 -41.32 17.36
C ILE A 358 -21.35 -41.52 18.88
N TYR A 359 -21.47 -40.43 19.64
CA TYR A 359 -21.58 -40.46 21.11
C TYR A 359 -22.88 -41.16 21.56
N ASP A 360 -24.02 -40.87 20.94
CA ASP A 360 -25.30 -41.51 21.22
C ASP A 360 -25.26 -43.03 20.92
N ARG A 361 -24.62 -43.44 19.81
CA ARG A 361 -24.40 -44.86 19.48
C ARG A 361 -23.51 -45.56 20.50
N LEU A 362 -22.45 -44.90 20.98
CA LEU A 362 -21.58 -45.43 22.04
C LEU A 362 -22.34 -45.59 23.36
N LEU A 363 -23.16 -44.60 23.75
CA LEU A 363 -24.00 -44.64 24.94
C LEU A 363 -25.12 -45.69 24.84
N GLU A 364 -25.59 -46.01 23.64
CA GLU A 364 -26.52 -47.12 23.39
C GLU A 364 -25.83 -48.49 23.45
N LEU A 365 -24.61 -48.62 22.93
CA LEU A 365 -23.77 -49.81 23.11
C LEU A 365 -23.41 -50.06 24.58
N GLU A 366 -23.05 -49.02 25.33
CA GLU A 366 -22.80 -49.10 26.77
C GLU A 366 -24.04 -49.64 27.51
N LYS A 367 -25.24 -49.21 27.12
CA LYS A 367 -26.49 -49.79 27.66
C LYS A 367 -26.67 -51.24 27.25
N LYS A 368 -26.41 -51.62 25.99
CA LYS A 368 -26.46 -53.02 25.52
C LYS A 368 -25.50 -53.94 26.30
N ILE A 369 -24.30 -53.45 26.62
CA ILE A 369 -23.28 -54.16 27.40
C ILE A 369 -23.73 -54.30 28.87
N ASN A 370 -24.11 -53.20 29.53
CA ASN A 370 -24.59 -53.23 30.92
C ASN A 370 -25.89 -54.07 31.09
N LEU A 371 -26.70 -54.23 30.04
CA LEU A 371 -27.85 -55.14 30.02
C LEU A 371 -27.47 -56.62 29.85
N SER A 372 -26.26 -56.91 29.34
CA SER A 372 -25.72 -58.27 29.24
C SER A 372 -25.15 -58.77 30.57
N ASP A 373 -24.57 -57.89 31.39
CA ASP A 373 -23.86 -58.29 32.61
C ASP A 373 -24.79 -58.61 33.81
N ASN A 374 -26.07 -58.26 33.73
CA ASN A 374 -27.02 -58.39 34.84
C ASN A 374 -27.58 -59.83 35.02
N CYS A 375 -26.77 -60.85 34.71
CA CYS A 375 -27.18 -62.26 34.62
C CYS A 375 -26.41 -63.24 35.54
N ASN A 376 -25.73 -62.77 36.59
CA ASN A 376 -25.69 -63.52 37.85
C ASN A 376 -25.27 -62.66 39.07
N PRO A 377 -25.94 -62.74 40.23
CA PRO A 377 -25.57 -61.96 41.42
C PRO A 377 -24.66 -62.76 42.39
N ASN A 378 -23.70 -62.10 43.04
CA ASN A 378 -23.40 -62.26 44.48
C ASN A 378 -22.23 -61.37 45.00
N ILE A 379 -22.10 -61.31 46.34
CA ILE A 379 -20.99 -60.74 47.13
C ILE A 379 -20.88 -59.21 47.19
N VAL A 380 -21.76 -58.62 47.99
CA VAL A 380 -21.64 -57.29 48.62
C VAL A 380 -20.53 -57.26 49.67
N LYS A 381 -19.78 -56.13 49.83
CA LYS A 381 -19.52 -55.50 51.16
C LYS A 381 -18.77 -54.13 51.16
N HIS A 382 -19.50 -53.14 51.69
CA HIS A 382 -19.11 -51.93 52.44
C HIS A 382 -18.31 -50.77 51.83
N GLU A 383 -18.84 -49.57 52.10
CA GLU A 383 -18.17 -48.28 51.91
C GLU A 383 -17.24 -47.93 53.08
N HIS A 384 -16.27 -47.03 52.88
CA HIS A 384 -16.19 -45.87 53.79
C HIS A 384 -15.57 -44.59 53.22
N VAL A 385 -16.22 -43.49 53.61
CA VAL A 385 -16.07 -42.09 53.18
C VAL A 385 -14.79 -41.41 53.70
N ARG A 386 -14.07 -40.67 52.83
CA ARG A 386 -13.64 -39.24 52.95
C ARG A 386 -12.66 -38.90 51.80
N ARG A 387 -12.69 -37.77 51.05
CA ARG A 387 -13.00 -36.32 51.22
C ARG A 387 -11.73 -35.47 51.41
N ASP A 388 -11.64 -34.36 50.67
CA ASP A 388 -10.70 -33.22 50.81
C ASP A 388 -9.22 -33.53 50.43
N SER A 389 -8.37 -32.65 49.86
CA SER A 389 -8.55 -31.39 49.08
C SER A 389 -7.27 -31.07 48.25
N GLU A 390 -7.39 -30.18 47.26
CA GLU A 390 -6.38 -29.25 46.68
C GLU A 390 -4.97 -29.68 46.17
N CYS A 391 -4.69 -29.23 44.93
CA CYS A 391 -3.46 -28.58 44.43
C CYS A 391 -2.05 -29.23 44.53
N SER A 392 -1.45 -29.37 43.34
CA SER A 392 -0.04 -28.99 43.01
C SER A 392 1.10 -29.87 43.57
N VAL A 393 2.31 -29.96 42.97
CA VAL A 393 2.83 -29.59 41.63
C VAL A 393 4.10 -30.44 41.38
N ASP A 394 4.53 -30.55 40.12
CA ASP A 394 5.85 -31.03 39.65
C ASP A 394 6.30 -32.50 39.90
N SER A 395 6.36 -33.23 38.77
CA SER A 395 7.60 -33.73 38.14
C SER A 395 8.52 -34.76 38.86
N ASN A 396 8.73 -35.87 38.14
CA ASN A 396 9.88 -36.79 38.17
C ASN A 396 10.12 -37.73 39.39
N SER A 397 9.79 -39.01 39.20
CA SER A 397 10.76 -40.10 39.48
C SER A 397 10.49 -41.34 38.60
N SER A 398 11.54 -42.09 38.29
CA SER A 398 11.51 -43.27 37.41
C SER A 398 11.68 -44.57 38.21
N THR A 399 10.88 -45.59 37.88
CA THR A 399 11.10 -47.04 38.15
C THR A 399 10.05 -47.77 37.29
N GLU A 400 10.34 -48.73 36.39
CA GLU A 400 10.90 -50.08 36.61
C GLU A 400 10.15 -50.84 37.73
N THR A 401 9.74 -52.10 37.62
CA THR A 401 10.31 -53.21 36.83
C THR A 401 9.28 -54.35 36.65
N THR A 402 9.63 -55.35 35.83
CA THR A 402 9.26 -56.79 35.91
C THR A 402 7.81 -57.27 35.74
N VAL A 403 7.59 -57.95 34.60
CA VAL A 403 7.24 -59.40 34.49
C VAL A 403 6.00 -59.94 35.24
N SER A 404 5.05 -60.45 34.45
CA SER A 404 4.66 -61.87 34.56
C SER A 404 4.38 -62.46 33.18
N ASP A 405 5.14 -63.47 32.82
CA ASP A 405 4.76 -64.47 31.81
C ASP A 405 3.67 -65.41 32.40
N GLY A 406 3.16 -66.34 31.59
CA GLY A 406 2.54 -67.55 32.15
C GLY A 406 1.02 -67.69 32.06
N ASN A 407 0.49 -67.63 30.84
CA ASN A 407 -0.44 -68.64 30.29
C ASN A 407 -1.18 -69.54 31.33
N GLN A 408 -2.41 -69.17 31.73
CA GLN A 408 -3.32 -70.09 32.42
C GLN A 408 -4.65 -70.22 31.68
N ASN A 409 -5.01 -71.48 31.42
CA ASN A 409 -6.29 -71.88 30.84
C ASN A 409 -7.42 -71.55 31.83
N VAL A 410 -8.29 -70.61 31.48
CA VAL A 410 -9.64 -70.54 32.06
C VAL A 410 -10.54 -71.38 31.16
N ASN A 411 -11.19 -72.39 31.72
CA ASN A 411 -11.86 -73.43 30.95
C ASN A 411 -13.11 -72.91 30.21
N GLU A 412 -13.55 -73.71 29.23
CA GLU A 412 -14.83 -73.57 28.57
C GLU A 412 -15.99 -73.81 29.56
N GLU A 413 -16.48 -72.75 30.22
CA GLU A 413 -17.88 -72.71 30.66
C GLU A 413 -18.73 -72.07 29.56
N GLU A 414 -19.89 -72.66 29.28
CA GLU A 414 -20.62 -72.43 28.04
C GLU A 414 -21.23 -71.03 27.95
N LEU A 415 -20.57 -70.13 27.21
CA LEU A 415 -21.18 -68.91 26.69
C LEU A 415 -22.35 -69.29 25.78
N THR A 416 -23.56 -69.28 26.35
CA THR A 416 -24.78 -69.76 25.69
C THR A 416 -24.95 -69.13 24.30
N PRO A 417 -25.54 -69.84 23.32
CA PRO A 417 -25.57 -69.41 21.91
C PRO A 417 -26.35 -68.11 21.65
N VAL A 418 -27.04 -67.57 22.67
CA VAL A 418 -27.56 -66.20 22.68
C VAL A 418 -26.42 -65.20 22.91
N HIS A 419 -25.68 -65.31 24.02
CA HIS A 419 -24.54 -64.43 24.34
C HIS A 419 -23.50 -64.39 23.23
N LYS A 420 -23.17 -65.55 22.63
CA LYS A 420 -22.21 -65.62 21.51
C LYS A 420 -22.70 -64.88 20.25
N ARG A 421 -24.02 -64.75 20.03
CA ARG A 421 -24.58 -63.87 19.00
C ARG A 421 -24.57 -62.41 19.43
N THR A 422 -25.04 -62.09 20.64
CA THR A 422 -25.08 -60.72 21.17
C THR A 422 -23.70 -60.06 21.13
N ILE A 423 -22.65 -60.79 21.54
CA ILE A 423 -21.26 -60.32 21.50
C ILE A 423 -20.78 -60.13 20.05
N SER A 424 -21.16 -61.00 19.10
CA SER A 424 -20.84 -60.77 17.68
C SER A 424 -21.48 -59.48 17.17
N THR A 425 -22.76 -59.26 17.45
CA THR A 425 -23.47 -58.04 17.03
C THR A 425 -22.85 -56.79 17.67
N ILE A 426 -22.50 -56.82 18.96
CA ILE A 426 -21.78 -55.73 19.65
C ILE A 426 -20.42 -55.47 18.99
N VAL A 427 -19.64 -56.52 18.71
CA VAL A 427 -18.33 -56.40 18.05
C VAL A 427 -18.44 -55.83 16.63
N ASP A 428 -19.48 -56.19 15.88
CA ASP A 428 -19.70 -55.66 14.53
C ASP A 428 -20.24 -54.22 14.54
N GLU A 429 -21.12 -53.86 15.47
CA GLU A 429 -21.51 -52.46 15.73
C GLU A 429 -20.30 -51.58 16.14
N MET A 430 -19.40 -52.10 16.98
CA MET A 430 -18.17 -51.40 17.38
C MET A 430 -17.20 -51.20 16.20
N LYS A 431 -17.06 -52.17 15.29
CA LYS A 431 -16.27 -52.01 14.05
C LYS A 431 -16.83 -50.91 13.15
N GLU A 432 -18.16 -50.83 13.02
CA GLU A 432 -18.80 -49.81 12.21
C GLU A 432 -18.56 -48.40 12.80
N ILE A 433 -18.75 -48.23 14.11
CA ILE A 433 -18.45 -46.96 14.79
C ILE A 433 -16.97 -46.58 14.68
N TYR A 434 -16.05 -47.55 14.79
CA TYR A 434 -14.63 -47.29 14.56
C TYR A 434 -14.34 -46.87 13.11
N SER A 435 -15.01 -47.47 12.12
CA SER A 435 -14.93 -47.06 10.71
C SER A 435 -15.42 -45.63 10.50
N ASP A 436 -16.56 -45.26 11.09
CA ASP A 436 -17.14 -43.92 10.98
C ASP A 436 -16.28 -42.86 11.70
N LEU A 437 -15.74 -43.19 12.87
CA LEU A 437 -14.79 -42.33 13.58
C LEU A 437 -13.50 -42.10 12.76
N MET A 438 -12.94 -43.15 12.15
CA MET A 438 -11.74 -43.03 11.31
C MET A 438 -11.98 -42.19 10.06
N LYS A 439 -13.18 -42.23 9.46
CA LYS A 439 -13.58 -41.31 8.36
C LYS A 439 -13.65 -39.86 8.84
N SER A 440 -14.31 -39.61 9.98
CA SER A 440 -14.44 -38.28 10.59
C SER A 440 -13.07 -37.66 10.94
N VAL A 441 -12.14 -38.48 11.46
CA VAL A 441 -10.75 -38.06 11.73
C VAL A 441 -9.96 -37.76 10.43
N ALA A 442 -10.25 -38.48 9.33
CA ALA A 442 -9.64 -38.18 8.03
C ALA A 442 -10.12 -36.84 7.46
N THR A 443 -11.43 -36.59 7.40
CA THR A 443 -11.98 -35.32 6.90
C THR A 443 -11.55 -34.14 7.78
N ALA A 444 -11.55 -34.29 9.11
CA ALA A 444 -11.05 -33.26 10.03
C ALA A 444 -9.55 -32.95 9.84
N ARG A 445 -8.76 -33.90 9.33
CA ARG A 445 -7.33 -33.69 9.00
C ARG A 445 -7.15 -32.93 7.69
N GLU A 446 -7.96 -33.23 6.67
CA GLU A 446 -7.99 -32.50 5.39
C GLU A 446 -8.41 -31.03 5.62
N ASP A 447 -9.46 -30.80 6.42
CA ASP A 447 -9.90 -29.49 6.91
C ASP A 447 -8.77 -28.65 7.53
N VAL A 448 -7.93 -29.27 8.37
CA VAL A 448 -6.80 -28.59 9.04
C VAL A 448 -5.69 -28.23 8.07
N VAL A 449 -5.44 -29.05 7.04
CA VAL A 449 -4.48 -28.72 5.96
C VAL A 449 -5.01 -27.55 5.12
N ALA A 450 -6.27 -27.62 4.67
CA ALA A 450 -6.89 -26.56 3.88
C ALA A 450 -6.94 -25.21 4.62
N ARG A 451 -7.25 -25.23 5.93
CA ARG A 451 -7.18 -24.03 6.79
C ARG A 451 -5.76 -23.48 6.93
N LYS A 452 -4.73 -24.34 6.98
CA LYS A 452 -3.33 -23.89 7.04
C LYS A 452 -2.89 -23.20 5.75
N GLU A 453 -3.18 -23.79 4.59
CA GLU A 453 -2.88 -23.16 3.30
C GLU A 453 -3.63 -21.84 3.08
N SER A 454 -4.89 -21.77 3.52
CA SER A 454 -5.69 -20.54 3.45
C SER A 454 -5.09 -19.44 4.33
N LYS A 455 -4.61 -19.79 5.54
CA LYS A 455 -3.92 -18.87 6.44
C LYS A 455 -2.60 -18.35 5.86
N GLU A 456 -1.79 -19.23 5.27
CA GLU A 456 -0.54 -18.85 4.60
C GLU A 456 -0.77 -17.90 3.41
N LYS A 457 -1.84 -18.12 2.63
CA LYS A 457 -2.27 -17.22 1.55
C LYS A 457 -2.74 -15.85 2.08
N CYS A 458 -3.41 -15.80 3.24
CA CYS A 458 -3.75 -14.54 3.90
C CYS A 458 -2.51 -13.78 4.41
N GLU A 459 -1.58 -14.44 5.07
CA GLU A 459 -0.33 -13.81 5.57
C GLU A 459 0.52 -13.25 4.42
N GLU A 460 0.55 -13.93 3.27
CA GLU A 460 1.19 -13.42 2.05
C GLU A 460 0.48 -12.16 1.51
N MET A 461 -0.86 -12.11 1.55
CA MET A 461 -1.64 -10.93 1.12
C MET A 461 -1.50 -9.74 2.08
N GLU A 462 -1.49 -9.98 3.39
CA GLU A 462 -1.25 -8.92 4.40
C GLU A 462 0.14 -8.30 4.23
N SER A 463 1.17 -9.13 4.01
CA SER A 463 2.54 -8.68 3.70
C SER A 463 2.60 -7.78 2.46
N LYS A 464 1.93 -8.18 1.36
CA LYS A 464 1.83 -7.37 0.13
C LYS A 464 1.08 -6.05 0.36
N LEU A 465 0.03 -6.05 1.18
CA LEU A 465 -0.74 -4.85 1.52
C LEU A 465 0.12 -3.86 2.31
N VAL A 466 0.88 -4.33 3.30
CA VAL A 466 1.85 -3.51 4.06
C VAL A 466 2.90 -2.89 3.15
N SER A 467 3.46 -3.67 2.20
CA SER A 467 4.40 -3.15 1.20
C SER A 467 3.78 -2.01 0.37
N MET A 468 2.62 -2.26 -0.26
CA MET A 468 1.93 -1.25 -1.07
C MET A 468 1.56 0.01 -0.27
N GLN A 469 1.28 -0.12 1.03
CA GLN A 469 0.99 1.01 1.89
C GLN A 469 2.25 1.84 2.23
N ALA A 470 3.42 1.21 2.36
CA ALA A 470 4.70 1.89 2.48
C ALA A 470 5.10 2.59 1.16
N ASP A 471 4.88 1.94 0.01
CA ASP A 471 5.10 2.51 -1.32
C ASP A 471 4.22 3.76 -1.53
N LEU A 472 2.95 3.70 -1.15
CA LEU A 472 2.03 4.85 -1.21
C LEU A 472 2.43 6.00 -0.27
N GLN A 473 2.94 5.71 0.93
CA GLN A 473 3.48 6.75 1.82
C GLN A 473 4.73 7.41 1.21
N THR A 474 5.62 6.62 0.61
CA THR A 474 6.83 7.10 -0.06
C THR A 474 6.48 8.00 -1.25
N LEU A 475 5.58 7.54 -2.13
CA LEU A 475 5.10 8.31 -3.29
C LEU A 475 4.38 9.60 -2.87
N SER A 476 3.63 9.58 -1.76
CA SER A 476 2.99 10.78 -1.19
C SER A 476 4.04 11.81 -0.72
N LEU A 477 5.11 11.34 -0.07
CA LEU A 477 6.22 12.19 0.38
C LEU A 477 7.01 12.77 -0.81
N GLU A 478 7.26 11.98 -1.86
CA GLU A 478 7.83 12.48 -3.13
C GLU A 478 6.95 13.56 -3.78
N LEU A 479 5.63 13.35 -3.80
CA LEU A 479 4.69 14.34 -4.36
C LEU A 479 4.66 15.65 -3.54
N GLN A 480 4.84 15.58 -2.22
CA GLN A 480 4.95 16.76 -1.35
C GLN A 480 6.30 17.48 -1.46
N THR A 481 7.38 16.78 -1.81
CA THR A 481 8.74 17.32 -1.91
C THR A 481 9.13 17.78 -3.33
N ARG A 482 8.27 17.56 -4.33
CA ARG A 482 8.49 18.05 -5.69
C ARG A 482 8.56 19.59 -5.74
N PRO A 483 9.62 20.18 -6.33
CA PRO A 483 9.72 21.62 -6.46
C PRO A 483 8.62 22.17 -7.38
N THR A 484 8.03 23.29 -6.98
CA THR A 484 6.96 23.93 -7.75
C THR A 484 7.48 24.47 -9.09
N TYR A 485 6.61 24.63 -10.09
CA TYR A 485 6.98 25.19 -11.42
C TYR A 485 7.81 26.48 -11.31
N ASN A 486 7.46 27.37 -10.38
CA ASN A 486 8.19 28.61 -10.12
C ASN A 486 9.61 28.36 -9.60
N GLN A 487 9.80 27.40 -8.69
CA GLN A 487 11.13 27.02 -8.16
C GLN A 487 12.01 26.36 -9.23
N TYR A 488 11.41 25.62 -10.16
CA TYR A 488 12.14 25.13 -11.34
C TYR A 488 12.55 26.27 -12.27
N HIS A 489 11.65 27.24 -12.53
CA HIS A 489 11.94 28.42 -13.34
C HIS A 489 13.02 29.32 -12.72
N GLU A 490 13.05 29.48 -11.40
CA GLU A 490 14.11 30.18 -10.66
C GLU A 490 15.45 29.44 -10.74
N LYS A 491 15.47 28.10 -10.62
CA LYS A 491 16.68 27.30 -10.80
C LYS A 491 17.21 27.32 -12.24
N VAL A 492 16.34 27.36 -13.24
CA VAL A 492 16.75 27.52 -14.65
C VAL A 492 17.37 28.91 -14.86
N LYS A 493 16.74 29.98 -14.38
CA LYS A 493 17.32 31.34 -14.45
C LYS A 493 18.68 31.42 -13.77
N LEU A 494 18.80 30.90 -12.55
CA LEU A 494 20.07 30.87 -11.82
C LEU A 494 21.15 30.06 -12.58
N SER A 495 20.77 28.99 -13.29
CA SER A 495 21.68 28.25 -14.16
C SER A 495 22.10 29.06 -15.38
N ASP A 496 21.17 29.78 -16.03
CA ASP A 496 21.48 30.65 -17.16
C ASP A 496 22.41 31.81 -16.74
N ASP A 497 22.10 32.48 -15.63
CA ASP A 497 22.88 33.57 -15.04
C ASP A 497 24.31 33.09 -14.72
N LEU A 498 24.47 32.00 -13.97
CA LEU A 498 25.77 31.39 -13.66
C LEU A 498 26.53 30.97 -14.92
N GLN A 499 25.84 30.47 -15.95
CA GLN A 499 26.49 30.09 -17.21
C GLN A 499 27.02 31.32 -17.99
N THR A 500 26.36 32.49 -17.88
CA THR A 500 26.93 33.74 -18.42
C THR A 500 28.14 34.23 -17.61
N GLU A 501 28.12 34.12 -16.28
CA GLU A 501 29.27 34.48 -15.43
C GLU A 501 30.48 33.59 -15.72
N VAL A 502 30.27 32.28 -15.88
CA VAL A 502 31.33 31.34 -16.30
C VAL A 502 31.93 31.71 -17.66
N MET A 503 31.12 32.15 -18.64
CA MET A 503 31.67 32.65 -19.92
C MET A 503 32.52 33.92 -19.75
N VAL A 504 32.11 34.85 -18.90
CA VAL A 504 32.89 36.07 -18.62
C VAL A 504 34.21 35.72 -17.93
N LEU A 505 34.20 34.85 -16.93
CA LEU A 505 35.41 34.40 -16.22
C LEU A 505 36.36 33.62 -17.15
N GLN A 506 35.84 32.76 -18.03
CA GLN A 506 36.65 32.09 -19.05
C GLN A 506 37.33 33.09 -20.00
N SER A 507 36.61 34.14 -20.42
CA SER A 507 37.18 35.22 -21.25
C SER A 507 38.27 36.03 -20.52
N GLN A 508 38.12 36.25 -19.21
CA GLN A 508 39.16 36.91 -18.41
C GLN A 508 40.41 36.02 -18.25
N ILE A 509 40.21 34.72 -18.01
CA ILE A 509 41.30 33.73 -17.90
C ILE A 509 42.09 33.61 -19.21
N THR A 510 41.44 33.62 -20.38
CA THR A 510 42.16 33.62 -21.67
C THR A 510 42.97 34.90 -21.89
N GLY A 511 42.42 36.07 -21.55
CA GLY A 511 43.14 37.34 -21.60
C GLY A 511 44.37 37.36 -20.68
N LEU A 512 44.23 36.90 -19.43
CA LEU A 512 45.35 36.79 -18.47
C LEU A 512 46.43 35.81 -18.94
N ARG A 513 46.06 34.69 -19.56
CA ARG A 513 47.03 33.75 -20.18
C ARG A 513 47.80 34.40 -21.32
N GLU A 514 47.13 35.17 -22.19
CA GLU A 514 47.79 35.87 -23.30
C GLU A 514 48.78 36.94 -22.82
N VAL A 515 48.48 37.63 -21.70
CA VAL A 515 49.41 38.54 -21.03
C VAL A 515 50.59 37.78 -20.43
N ASN A 516 50.34 36.68 -19.70
CA ASN A 516 51.39 35.90 -19.06
C ASN A 516 52.40 35.34 -20.08
N MET A 517 51.91 34.79 -21.21
CA MET A 517 52.77 34.30 -22.29
C MET A 517 53.67 35.40 -22.89
N LYS A 518 53.21 36.66 -22.95
CA LYS A 518 54.02 37.80 -23.41
C LYS A 518 55.13 38.12 -22.42
N SER A 519 54.81 38.21 -21.12
CA SER A 519 55.81 38.43 -20.07
C SER A 519 56.81 37.28 -19.93
N GLU A 520 56.41 36.02 -20.17
CA GLU A 520 57.32 34.88 -20.21
C GLU A 520 58.29 34.99 -21.40
N GLY A 521 57.80 35.37 -22.59
CA GLY A 521 58.66 35.65 -23.75
C GLY A 521 59.66 36.79 -23.50
N GLU A 522 59.23 37.88 -22.88
CA GLU A 522 60.12 38.99 -22.47
C GLU A 522 61.17 38.54 -21.44
N CYS A 523 60.77 37.73 -20.45
CA CYS A 523 61.68 37.16 -19.46
C CYS A 523 62.73 36.23 -20.10
N GLU A 524 62.36 35.43 -21.09
CA GLU A 524 63.30 34.53 -21.77
C GLU A 524 64.29 35.29 -22.67
N VAL A 525 63.87 36.38 -23.33
CA VAL A 525 64.79 37.29 -24.02
C VAL A 525 65.79 37.93 -23.04
N LEU A 526 65.33 38.37 -21.87
CA LEU A 526 66.22 38.90 -20.82
C LEU A 526 67.18 37.83 -20.27
N ARG A 527 66.73 36.59 -20.11
CA ARG A 527 67.59 35.45 -19.71
C ARG A 527 68.68 35.16 -20.73
N GLN A 528 68.36 35.18 -22.03
CA GLN A 528 69.36 35.01 -23.09
C GLN A 528 70.39 36.15 -23.09
N GLN A 529 69.97 37.40 -22.92
CA GLN A 529 70.89 38.54 -22.78
C GLN A 529 71.81 38.40 -21.56
N LEU A 530 71.28 37.97 -20.41
CA LEU A 530 72.06 37.71 -19.20
C LEU A 530 73.01 36.51 -19.34
N ALA A 531 72.68 35.50 -20.16
CA ALA A 531 73.57 34.39 -20.47
C ALA A 531 74.80 34.87 -21.28
N VAL A 532 74.59 35.67 -22.33
CA VAL A 532 75.68 36.26 -23.14
C VAL A 532 76.62 37.10 -22.26
N ILE A 533 76.08 37.94 -21.37
CA ILE A 533 76.87 38.74 -20.42
C ILE A 533 77.63 37.87 -19.42
N ARG A 534 77.03 36.76 -18.96
CA ARG A 534 77.66 35.81 -18.03
C ARG A 534 78.86 35.11 -18.66
N ASP A 535 78.74 34.71 -19.93
CA ASP A 535 79.80 33.95 -20.59
C ASP A 535 80.94 34.86 -21.10
N THR A 536 80.69 36.13 -21.44
CA THR A 536 81.79 37.11 -21.60
C THR A 536 82.56 37.32 -20.29
N VAL A 537 81.87 37.50 -19.16
CA VAL A 537 82.51 37.68 -17.84
C VAL A 537 83.25 36.42 -17.37
N LYS A 538 82.82 35.22 -17.77
CA LYS A 538 83.60 33.99 -17.54
C LYS A 538 84.90 33.96 -18.36
N ASN A 539 84.83 34.34 -19.64
CA ASN A 539 86.01 34.35 -20.51
C ASN A 539 87.07 35.34 -20.01
N ASP A 540 86.66 36.52 -19.51
CA ASP A 540 87.56 37.46 -18.84
C ASP A 540 88.21 36.82 -17.60
N LYS A 541 87.43 36.15 -16.75
CA LYS A 541 87.94 35.50 -15.52
C LYS A 541 88.89 34.33 -15.79
N LEU A 542 88.75 33.62 -16.92
CA LEU A 542 89.65 32.52 -17.28
C LEU A 542 91.07 32.99 -17.65
N SER A 543 91.32 34.30 -17.70
CA SER A 543 92.65 34.89 -17.88
C SER A 543 93.42 35.20 -16.57
N GLN A 544 92.83 34.95 -15.39
CA GLN A 544 93.43 35.30 -14.10
C GLN A 544 93.17 34.30 -12.95
N THR A 545 93.61 33.04 -13.09
CA THR A 545 94.11 32.22 -11.94
C THR A 545 94.93 31.03 -12.45
N ASP A 546 96.25 31.11 -12.31
CA ASP A 546 97.18 29.98 -12.26
C ASP A 546 98.08 30.16 -11.01
N GLU A 547 98.86 29.13 -10.66
CA GLU A 547 99.81 29.05 -9.52
C GLU A 547 99.21 28.92 -8.09
N ILE A 548 99.39 27.75 -7.47
CA ILE A 548 100.22 27.49 -6.25
C ILE A 548 100.04 26.02 -5.78
N GLU A 549 101.08 25.41 -5.20
CA GLU A 549 101.24 23.95 -5.00
C GLU A 549 101.47 23.51 -3.52
N CYS A 550 101.18 22.23 -3.23
CA CYS A 550 101.76 21.39 -2.14
C CYS A 550 101.47 21.73 -0.64
N PRO A 551 101.82 20.85 0.35
CA PRO A 551 101.67 19.38 0.38
C PRO A 551 101.22 18.76 1.76
N GLN A 552 100.73 17.51 1.68
CA GLN A 552 100.72 16.36 2.64
C GLN A 552 100.70 16.45 4.20
N ASP A 553 100.07 15.40 4.77
CA ASP A 553 100.18 14.78 6.10
C ASP A 553 99.68 15.48 7.39
N THR A 554 98.58 14.95 7.96
CA THR A 554 98.64 14.14 9.22
C THR A 554 97.28 13.52 9.62
N ASN A 555 97.34 12.58 10.58
CA ASN A 555 96.26 12.13 11.48
C ASN A 555 95.07 11.30 10.94
N ARG A 556 95.33 10.00 10.94
CA ARG A 556 94.44 8.81 10.92
C ARG A 556 93.35 8.77 12.04
N GLY A 557 92.99 9.89 12.65
CA GLY A 557 92.03 9.97 13.78
C GLY A 557 90.60 10.37 13.40
N VAL A 558 90.38 10.89 12.19
CA VAL A 558 89.09 11.48 11.78
C VAL A 558 88.10 10.43 11.25
N GLN A 559 88.57 9.34 10.63
CA GLN A 559 87.72 8.38 9.91
C GLN A 559 86.64 7.70 10.77
N VAL A 560 86.88 7.49 12.08
CA VAL A 560 85.92 6.80 12.95
C VAL A 560 84.70 7.68 13.30
N LYS A 561 84.84 9.01 13.30
CA LYS A 561 83.69 9.92 13.51
C LYS A 561 82.96 10.30 12.22
N VAL A 562 83.63 10.24 11.07
CA VAL A 562 82.99 10.52 9.78
C VAL A 562 82.03 9.38 9.39
N VAL A 563 82.43 8.12 9.55
CA VAL A 563 81.59 6.96 9.16
C VAL A 563 80.23 6.97 9.87
N GLN A 564 80.19 7.23 11.18
CA GLN A 564 78.92 7.21 11.92
C GLN A 564 77.98 8.37 11.56
N VAL A 565 78.52 9.52 11.15
CA VAL A 565 77.70 10.66 10.67
C VAL A 565 77.21 10.43 9.24
N MET A 566 78.02 9.79 8.37
CA MET A 566 77.60 9.49 7.00
C MET A 566 76.45 8.47 6.95
N THR A 567 76.47 7.45 7.83
CA THR A 567 75.36 6.48 7.93
C THR A 567 74.02 7.04 8.43
N GLU A 568 74.04 8.21 9.10
CA GLU A 568 72.81 8.91 9.48
C GLU A 568 72.31 9.79 8.32
N VAL A 569 73.22 10.44 7.58
CA VAL A 569 72.91 11.26 6.40
C VAL A 569 72.43 10.44 5.20
N GLU A 570 72.92 9.21 5.00
CA GLU A 570 72.49 8.36 3.87
C GLU A 570 71.04 7.86 4.04
N ASN A 571 70.60 7.55 5.27
CA ASN A 571 69.21 7.17 5.56
C ASN A 571 68.25 8.38 5.43
N ASP A 572 68.64 9.56 5.91
CA ASP A 572 67.86 10.79 5.73
C ASP A 572 67.74 11.16 4.24
N ALA A 573 68.74 10.82 3.41
CA ALA A 573 68.71 11.05 1.97
C ALA A 573 67.71 10.12 1.25
N GLU A 574 67.72 8.81 1.51
CA GLU A 574 66.73 7.88 0.94
C GLU A 574 65.31 8.23 1.39
N LEU A 575 65.10 8.52 2.68
CA LEU A 575 63.79 8.94 3.20
C LEU A 575 63.33 10.27 2.60
N SER A 576 64.22 11.25 2.41
CA SER A 576 63.91 12.50 1.70
C SER A 576 63.55 12.27 0.24
N GLN A 577 64.14 11.25 -0.40
CA GLN A 577 63.90 10.90 -1.80
C GLN A 577 62.56 10.16 -2.00
N GLU A 578 62.18 9.28 -1.08
CA GLU A 578 60.82 8.71 -1.03
C GLU A 578 59.76 9.80 -0.74
N ILE A 579 60.04 10.71 0.21
CA ILE A 579 59.15 11.85 0.50
C ILE A 579 59.02 12.77 -0.73
N GLN A 580 60.08 13.00 -1.50
CA GLN A 580 59.99 13.74 -2.76
C GLN A 580 59.12 13.03 -3.80
N LEU A 581 59.23 11.70 -3.94
CA LEU A 581 58.38 10.90 -4.84
C LEU A 581 56.89 10.92 -4.42
N ILE A 582 56.61 10.95 -3.11
CA ILE A 582 55.24 11.03 -2.57
C ILE A 582 54.66 12.47 -2.64
N THR A 583 55.54 13.48 -2.66
CA THR A 583 55.16 14.91 -2.78
C THR A 583 55.30 15.42 -4.21
N ASP A 584 55.52 14.54 -5.19
CA ASP A 584 55.70 14.92 -6.59
C ASP A 584 54.36 15.44 -7.17
N PRO A 585 54.32 16.68 -7.70
CA PRO A 585 53.09 17.24 -8.25
C PRO A 585 52.60 16.54 -9.52
N ASP A 586 53.39 15.69 -10.19
CA ASP A 586 52.89 14.81 -11.26
C ASP A 586 52.14 13.59 -10.69
N VAL A 587 52.61 12.99 -9.59
CA VAL A 587 51.92 11.86 -8.92
C VAL A 587 50.58 12.31 -8.34
N GLN A 588 50.53 13.47 -7.68
CA GLN A 588 49.28 14.05 -7.19
C GLN A 588 48.30 14.35 -8.33
N ARG A 589 48.80 14.78 -9.50
CA ARG A 589 47.98 14.97 -10.71
C ARG A 589 47.47 13.65 -11.29
N GLU A 590 48.20 12.53 -11.20
CA GLU A 590 47.66 11.22 -11.59
C GLU A 590 46.58 10.73 -10.62
N GLU A 591 46.75 10.88 -9.30
CA GLU A 591 45.71 10.55 -8.31
C GLU A 591 44.44 11.39 -8.52
N GLU A 592 44.56 12.71 -8.72
CA GLU A 592 43.44 13.58 -9.07
C GLU A 592 42.78 13.14 -10.38
N LEU A 593 43.56 12.82 -11.43
CA LEU A 593 43.03 12.37 -12.72
C LEU A 593 42.25 11.06 -12.60
N ILE A 594 42.70 10.13 -11.74
CA ILE A 594 41.99 8.89 -11.44
C ILE A 594 40.65 9.19 -10.74
N VAL A 595 40.64 10.05 -9.72
CA VAL A 595 39.42 10.45 -9.00
C VAL A 595 38.44 11.19 -9.93
N TYR A 596 38.93 12.07 -10.81
CA TYR A 596 38.09 12.73 -11.82
C TYR A 596 37.51 11.75 -12.84
N LYS A 597 38.30 10.75 -13.25
CA LYS A 597 37.86 9.70 -14.18
C LYS A 597 36.81 8.78 -13.56
N GLU A 598 36.97 8.41 -12.29
CA GLU A 598 35.99 7.60 -11.55
C GLU A 598 34.66 8.36 -11.36
N LYS A 599 34.72 9.63 -10.94
CA LYS A 599 33.54 10.51 -10.86
C LYS A 599 32.88 10.69 -12.23
N PHE A 600 33.65 10.85 -13.30
CA PHE A 600 33.10 10.93 -14.66
C PHE A 600 32.38 9.63 -15.06
N THR A 601 32.92 8.45 -14.72
CA THR A 601 32.20 7.19 -14.96
C THR A 601 30.92 7.08 -14.14
N GLN A 602 30.91 7.42 -12.85
CA GLN A 602 29.70 7.42 -12.01
C GLN A 602 28.61 8.34 -12.59
N VAL A 603 28.96 9.59 -12.90
CA VAL A 603 28.03 10.56 -13.53
C VAL A 603 27.54 10.08 -14.90
N SER A 604 28.36 9.34 -15.67
CA SER A 604 27.93 8.75 -16.93
C SER A 604 26.93 7.60 -16.75
N GLU A 605 27.08 6.78 -15.70
CA GLU A 605 26.13 5.71 -15.37
C GLU A 605 24.81 6.28 -14.83
N GLU A 606 24.87 7.28 -13.94
CA GLU A 606 23.68 7.99 -13.45
C GLU A 606 22.91 8.65 -14.60
N LYS A 607 23.61 9.29 -15.54
CA LYS A 607 23.00 9.84 -16.76
C LYS A 607 22.30 8.77 -17.59
N ILE A 608 22.89 7.57 -17.73
CA ILE A 608 22.26 6.46 -18.47
C ILE A 608 21.01 5.96 -17.74
N LYS A 609 21.06 5.79 -16.41
CA LYS A 609 19.90 5.40 -15.58
C LYS A 609 18.77 6.42 -15.70
N LEU A 610 19.07 7.72 -15.54
CA LEU A 610 18.10 8.80 -15.70
C LEU A 610 17.52 8.87 -17.12
N GLN A 611 18.28 8.55 -18.16
CA GLN A 611 17.75 8.46 -19.53
C GLN A 611 16.79 7.26 -19.70
N GLN A 612 17.10 6.11 -19.09
CA GLN A 612 16.20 4.93 -19.09
C GLN A 612 14.91 5.21 -18.32
N GLU A 613 15.00 5.83 -17.13
CA GLU A 613 13.84 6.24 -16.32
C GLU A 613 12.97 7.26 -17.05
N LEU A 614 13.56 8.25 -17.72
CA LEU A 614 12.82 9.25 -18.50
C LEU A 614 12.11 8.60 -19.71
N GLU A 615 12.74 7.61 -20.35
CA GLU A 615 12.08 6.83 -21.41
C GLU A 615 10.95 5.93 -20.87
N GLN A 616 11.12 5.34 -19.69
CA GLN A 616 10.10 4.56 -18.97
C GLN A 616 8.89 5.44 -18.61
N VAL A 617 9.13 6.61 -18.01
CA VAL A 617 8.10 7.61 -17.68
C VAL A 617 7.40 8.12 -18.94
N ARG A 618 8.13 8.31 -20.05
CA ARG A 618 7.52 8.68 -21.35
C ARG A 618 6.61 7.59 -21.89
N LYS A 619 7.02 6.32 -21.87
CA LYS A 619 6.18 5.17 -22.27
C LYS A 619 4.92 5.09 -21.41
N ASN A 620 5.05 5.28 -20.09
CA ASN A 620 3.92 5.31 -19.16
C ASN A 620 2.97 6.50 -19.44
N TYR A 621 3.51 7.68 -19.73
CA TYR A 621 2.73 8.85 -20.11
C TYR A 621 1.95 8.63 -21.42
N ASP A 622 2.60 8.14 -22.48
CA ASP A 622 1.93 7.87 -23.75
C ASP A 622 0.89 6.73 -23.62
N TYR A 623 1.13 5.72 -22.78
CA TYR A 623 0.11 4.72 -22.40
C TYR A 623 -1.10 5.35 -21.69
N LEU A 624 -0.87 6.17 -20.64
CA LEU A 624 -1.93 6.85 -19.89
C LEU A 624 -2.73 7.81 -20.78
N LYS A 625 -2.06 8.56 -21.65
CA LYS A 625 -2.65 9.46 -22.64
C LYS A 625 -3.52 8.71 -23.65
N ASN A 626 -3.02 7.60 -24.22
CA ASN A 626 -3.79 6.79 -25.15
C ASN A 626 -5.00 6.14 -24.45
N LYS A 627 -4.83 5.63 -23.22
CA LYS A 627 -5.93 5.10 -22.40
C LYS A 627 -6.99 6.16 -22.12
N SER A 628 -6.58 7.37 -21.72
CA SER A 628 -7.47 8.50 -21.49
C SER A 628 -8.24 8.91 -22.76
N MET A 629 -7.58 8.99 -23.91
CA MET A 629 -8.22 9.31 -25.20
C MET A 629 -9.23 8.23 -25.63
N VAL A 630 -8.91 6.95 -25.45
CA VAL A 630 -9.85 5.84 -25.71
C VAL A 630 -11.05 5.91 -24.77
N THR A 631 -10.85 6.15 -23.48
CA THR A 631 -11.92 6.33 -22.50
C THR A 631 -12.82 7.54 -22.84
N LEU A 632 -12.23 8.67 -23.23
CA LEU A 632 -12.97 9.85 -23.68
C LEU A 632 -13.83 9.54 -24.92
N LEU A 633 -13.27 8.83 -25.90
CA LEU A 633 -14.00 8.36 -27.08
C LEU A 633 -15.16 7.43 -26.72
N THR A 634 -15.00 6.50 -25.77
CA THR A 634 -16.10 5.62 -25.34
C THR A 634 -17.24 6.37 -24.65
N TYR A 635 -16.98 7.48 -23.96
CA TYR A 635 -18.05 8.33 -23.40
C TYR A 635 -18.67 9.30 -24.42
N LEU A 636 -17.92 9.74 -25.43
CA LEU A 636 -18.43 10.59 -26.51
C LEU A 636 -19.29 9.82 -27.53
N MET A 637 -18.97 8.55 -27.82
CA MET A 637 -19.72 7.70 -28.75
C MET A 637 -21.25 7.70 -28.53
N PRO A 638 -21.79 7.40 -27.32
CA PRO A 638 -23.24 7.44 -27.10
C PRO A 638 -23.82 8.85 -27.23
N ILE A 639 -23.09 9.90 -26.87
CA ILE A 639 -23.53 11.29 -27.03
C ILE A 639 -23.65 11.65 -28.52
N VAL A 640 -22.67 11.27 -29.34
CA VAL A 640 -22.70 11.46 -30.80
C VAL A 640 -23.81 10.62 -31.44
N ALA A 641 -24.06 9.40 -30.96
CA ALA A 641 -25.19 8.58 -31.41
C ALA A 641 -26.55 9.23 -31.09
N ILE A 642 -26.71 9.81 -29.90
CA ILE A 642 -27.92 10.54 -29.50
C ILE A 642 -28.10 11.81 -30.36
N ILE A 643 -27.05 12.61 -30.54
CA ILE A 643 -27.10 13.84 -31.36
C ILE A 643 -27.42 13.51 -32.82
N SER A 644 -26.79 12.47 -33.40
CA SER A 644 -27.08 12.06 -34.78
C SER A 644 -28.48 11.45 -34.94
N TYR A 645 -29.00 10.73 -33.95
CA TYR A 645 -30.41 10.32 -33.92
C TYR A 645 -31.37 11.52 -33.90
N PHE A 646 -31.12 12.53 -33.06
CA PHE A 646 -31.94 13.75 -33.04
C PHE A 646 -31.86 14.55 -34.34
N LEU A 647 -30.67 14.66 -34.95
CA LEU A 647 -30.51 15.31 -36.26
C LEU A 647 -31.23 14.55 -37.37
N PHE A 648 -31.11 13.22 -37.42
CA PHE A 648 -31.83 12.40 -38.40
C PHE A 648 -33.37 12.55 -38.26
N LYS A 649 -33.85 12.69 -37.02
CA LYS A 649 -35.26 12.94 -36.67
C LYS A 649 -35.70 14.42 -36.80
N LEU A 650 -34.80 15.31 -37.21
CA LEU A 650 -35.07 16.72 -37.55
C LEU A 650 -35.05 16.97 -39.07
N PHE A 651 -34.54 16.03 -39.85
CA PHE A 651 -34.47 16.07 -41.32
C PHE A 651 -35.33 15.00 -42.02
N SER A 652 -36.19 14.31 -41.25
CA SER A 652 -37.22 13.36 -41.71
C SER A 652 -38.56 13.65 -41.05
#